data_AF-R7I0C0-F1
#
_entry.id   AF-R7I0C0-F1
#
_cell.length_a   1.000
_cell.length_b   1.000
_cell.length_c   1.000
_cell.angle_alpha   90.00
_cell.angle_beta   90.00
_cell.angle_gamma   90.00
#
_symmetry.space_group_name_H-M   'P 1'
#
loop_
_entity.id
_entity.type
_entity.pdbx_description
1 polymer ?
#
loop_
_entity_poly.entity_id
_entity_poly.type
_entity_poly.pdbx_seq_one_letter_code
_entity_poly.pdbx_strand_id
1 'polypeptide(L)'
;MYYPNAETFLQIIFEALHAPYGTSYNYRGVNWAIIYKYADASSLLALTLETVERIAKNYEIPKDIIENWQKGAKEEVMFSEQQQKALKAFLQEAQVVQLPYTVFKGSVLATLYPNPAFRRSKDTDLLITMEDTAEIFRFLQNRGYLKEERTSKDEVPVFIHPESLHKIELHYTLWEEFKGPKIQLLNAMHITDKNSLIEVETLGCPTKTLGYTQHLIYIIFHTIKHLITEGIAFQCLVDIALYVDAYKEKIDFKHMWEMLEKLGYDYFSELVFYCAIRYLHMDDSIMDGRGTPSYEDVGCLIVEFIRDCTMRLTPEYEVLLADLTKIYVDGIDDQYNVPAFLEENEAVFQPIRERVDEKLKFIHTFHLSCQEAKVKTKTYHEKEIQPLNLSEAKRNAKYFYRAYDLTIASEIEMDELFHVTLTEEEKAQADIYVYQLEQADALKNPAVQKVTPSYIWFEVACGRIVCRNGNEIIAEPDTPELMKELKHYIISHAMCFNMYMRGIVPFHSSSVGDEKGAVLIVGDCGAGKSTYSAILRKKGYKLLADDVSAVTIKDQVPYVHLSVPQQKYTVESAEKEGYKLEELECVDEARGKYRLRLKEEQMCASAKPMKAIFELIPDWQKDELKIEKIEGMEALKLLTSYIFSQYMSNHNDGLSVEAFQTLLCIAQKIPVYRIYRPTNRDARQEVLQTILEHCEK
;
A
#
# COMPACT_ATOMS: atom_id res chain seq x y z
N MET A 1 5.73 -4.72 3.06
CA MET A 1 5.60 -4.34 1.63
C MET A 1 5.61 -2.82 1.59
N TYR A 2 6.40 -2.17 0.73
CA TYR A 2 6.45 -0.69 0.67
C TYR A 2 5.96 -0.22 -0.70
N TYR A 3 4.92 0.61 -0.71
CA TYR A 3 4.29 1.17 -1.91
C TYR A 3 4.41 2.70 -1.89
N PRO A 4 5.60 3.26 -2.16
CA PRO A 4 5.88 4.68 -1.94
C PRO A 4 4.89 5.61 -2.64
N ASN A 5 4.51 5.27 -3.88
CA ASN A 5 3.56 6.08 -4.65
C ASN A 5 2.13 5.99 -4.10
N ALA A 6 1.70 4.82 -3.60
CA ALA A 6 0.36 4.67 -3.04
C ALA A 6 0.25 5.36 -1.67
N GLU A 7 1.27 5.22 -0.82
CA GLU A 7 1.35 5.96 0.44
C GLU A 7 1.42 7.48 0.20
N THR A 8 2.18 7.92 -0.80
CA THR A 8 2.20 9.34 -1.23
C THR A 8 0.81 9.81 -1.66
N PHE A 9 0.09 9.01 -2.44
CA PHE A 9 -1.25 9.39 -2.89
C PHE A 9 -2.26 9.41 -1.74
N LEU A 10 -2.21 8.43 -0.84
CA LEU A 10 -3.00 8.40 0.39
C LEU A 10 -2.72 9.63 1.27
N GLN A 11 -1.46 10.06 1.36
CA GLN A 11 -1.11 11.31 2.04
C GLN A 11 -1.75 12.54 1.39
N ILE A 12 -1.80 12.60 0.05
CA ILE A 12 -2.47 13.70 -0.68
C ILE A 12 -3.98 13.71 -0.38
N ILE A 13 -4.60 12.53 -0.30
CA ILE A 13 -6.01 12.40 0.09
C ILE A 13 -6.22 12.91 1.52
N PHE A 14 -5.40 12.46 2.48
CA PHE A 14 -5.44 12.94 3.86
C PHE A 14 -5.34 14.47 3.93
N GLU A 15 -4.35 15.07 3.25
CA GLU A 15 -4.19 16.52 3.18
C GLU A 15 -5.38 17.24 2.55
N ALA A 16 -6.06 16.61 1.59
CA ALA A 16 -7.27 17.16 0.98
C ALA A 16 -8.48 17.12 1.92
N LEU A 17 -8.56 16.11 2.80
CA LEU A 17 -9.68 15.93 3.71
C LEU A 17 -9.57 16.77 4.99
N HIS A 18 -8.37 17.00 5.52
CA HIS A 18 -8.22 17.45 6.92
C HIS A 18 -7.74 18.89 7.14
N ALA A 19 -7.09 19.54 6.17
CA ALA A 19 -6.92 20.99 6.05
C ALA A 19 -5.76 21.30 5.07
N PRO A 20 -5.76 22.49 4.43
CA PRO A 20 -4.71 22.88 3.53
C PRO A 20 -3.41 23.40 4.20
N TYR A 21 -3.24 23.23 5.51
CA TYR A 21 -1.98 23.56 6.19
C TYR A 21 -1.04 22.36 6.06
N GLY A 22 -0.09 22.50 5.14
CA GLY A 22 0.78 21.42 4.68
C GLY A 22 1.33 20.55 5.81
N THR A 23 1.29 19.24 5.58
CA THR A 23 1.98 18.30 6.44
C THR A 23 3.49 18.42 6.19
N SER A 24 4.31 17.90 7.10
CA SER A 24 5.77 17.83 6.90
C SER A 24 6.17 16.79 5.85
N TYR A 25 5.22 16.26 5.08
CA TYR A 25 5.45 15.21 4.11
C TYR A 25 6.31 15.70 2.94
N ASN A 26 7.33 14.92 2.61
CA ASN A 26 8.30 15.28 1.58
C ASN A 26 7.92 14.66 0.23
N TYR A 27 7.42 15.50 -0.68
CA TYR A 27 7.05 15.09 -2.04
C TYR A 27 8.21 15.10 -3.06
N ARG A 28 9.48 15.07 -2.61
CA ARG A 28 10.64 14.96 -3.53
C ARG A 28 10.81 13.54 -4.05
N GLY A 29 11.13 13.41 -5.35
CA GLY A 29 11.32 12.10 -5.99
C GLY A 29 10.03 11.34 -6.30
N VAL A 30 8.88 11.97 -6.07
CA VAL A 30 7.56 11.39 -6.36
C VAL A 30 7.35 11.26 -7.87
N ASN A 31 6.88 10.08 -8.30
CA ASN A 31 6.46 9.88 -9.68
C ASN A 31 5.04 10.41 -9.88
N TRP A 32 4.93 11.71 -10.18
CA TRP A 32 3.66 12.42 -10.34
C TRP A 32 2.75 11.88 -11.44
N ALA A 33 3.30 11.20 -12.45
CA ALA A 33 2.49 10.54 -13.48
C ALA A 33 1.72 9.33 -12.90
N ILE A 34 2.35 8.58 -11.98
CA ILE A 34 1.68 7.48 -11.26
C ILE A 34 0.65 8.04 -10.27
N ILE A 35 0.98 9.10 -9.53
CA ILE A 35 0.04 9.72 -8.59
C ILE A 35 -1.20 10.25 -9.33
N TYR A 36 -1.01 10.93 -10.47
CA TYR A 36 -2.12 11.36 -11.33
C TYR A 36 -3.00 10.18 -11.77
N LYS A 37 -2.37 9.06 -12.17
CA LYS A 37 -3.10 7.85 -12.57
C LYS A 37 -3.96 7.29 -11.43
N TYR A 38 -3.45 7.28 -10.19
CA TYR A 38 -4.23 6.85 -9.02
C TYR A 38 -5.41 7.78 -8.77
N ALA A 39 -5.20 9.10 -8.88
CA ALA A 39 -6.25 10.09 -8.70
C ALA A 39 -7.36 10.00 -9.75
N ASP A 40 -6.99 9.90 -11.03
CA ASP A 40 -7.92 9.78 -12.16
C ASP A 40 -8.71 8.47 -12.09
N ALA A 41 -8.03 7.35 -11.88
CA ALA A 41 -8.70 6.05 -11.79
C ALA A 41 -9.63 5.95 -10.58
N SER A 42 -9.31 6.63 -9.48
CA SER A 42 -10.15 6.67 -8.29
C SER A 42 -11.23 7.74 -8.32
N SER A 43 -11.36 8.53 -9.40
CA SER A 43 -12.27 9.70 -9.45
C SER A 43 -12.07 10.68 -8.28
N LEU A 44 -10.81 10.97 -7.95
CA LEU A 44 -10.40 11.86 -6.85
C LEU A 44 -9.61 13.08 -7.35
N LEU A 45 -9.63 13.40 -8.66
CA LEU A 45 -8.90 14.56 -9.19
C LEU A 45 -9.45 15.85 -8.59
N ALA A 46 -10.77 15.99 -8.53
CA ALA A 46 -11.44 17.17 -7.96
C ALA A 46 -11.14 17.34 -6.47
N LEU A 47 -11.20 16.26 -5.69
CA LEU A 47 -10.90 16.29 -4.25
C LEU A 47 -9.46 16.76 -3.99
N THR A 48 -8.50 16.28 -4.79
CA THR A 48 -7.07 16.44 -4.53
C THR A 48 -6.45 17.66 -5.21
N LEU A 49 -7.16 18.35 -6.11
CA LEU A 49 -6.62 19.42 -6.94
C LEU A 49 -5.96 20.53 -6.13
N GLU A 50 -6.68 21.10 -5.15
CA GLU A 50 -6.16 22.21 -4.34
C GLU A 50 -4.89 21.81 -3.58
N THR A 51 -4.85 20.59 -3.06
CA THR A 51 -3.67 20.02 -2.39
C THR A 51 -2.51 19.89 -3.36
N VAL A 52 -2.73 19.35 -4.57
CA VAL A 52 -1.67 19.22 -5.59
C VAL A 52 -1.15 20.58 -6.04
N GLU A 53 -2.02 21.57 -6.25
CA GLU A 53 -1.63 22.94 -6.60
C GLU A 53 -0.85 23.62 -5.47
N ARG A 54 -1.18 23.34 -4.21
CA ARG A 54 -0.40 23.78 -3.05
C ARG A 54 0.98 23.12 -3.03
N ILE A 55 1.06 21.81 -3.23
CA ILE A 55 2.33 21.07 -3.27
C ILE A 55 3.22 21.60 -4.42
N ALA A 56 2.64 21.89 -5.58
CA ALA A 56 3.35 22.45 -6.74
C ALA A 56 4.07 23.79 -6.46
N LYS A 57 3.70 24.52 -5.40
CA LYS A 57 4.40 25.76 -5.00
C LYS A 57 5.80 25.49 -4.43
N ASN A 58 5.99 24.32 -3.79
CA ASN A 58 7.21 23.97 -3.07
C ASN A 58 7.97 22.78 -3.69
N TYR A 59 7.32 22.02 -4.58
CA TYR A 59 7.86 20.83 -5.22
C TYR A 59 7.72 20.90 -6.74
N GLU A 60 8.69 20.33 -7.46
CA GLU A 60 8.72 20.28 -8.92
C GLU A 60 7.70 19.23 -9.42
N ILE A 61 6.48 19.66 -9.71
CA ILE A 61 5.47 18.85 -10.41
C ILE A 61 5.48 19.24 -11.90
N PRO A 62 5.56 18.28 -12.84
CA PRO A 62 5.51 18.58 -14.27
C PRO A 62 4.25 19.37 -14.64
N LYS A 63 4.42 20.42 -15.45
CA LYS A 63 3.35 21.36 -15.78
C LYS A 63 2.17 20.68 -16.50
N ASP A 64 2.48 19.75 -17.40
CA ASP A 64 1.50 18.94 -18.13
C ASP A 64 0.65 18.08 -17.18
N ILE A 65 1.25 17.55 -16.10
CA ILE A 65 0.51 16.80 -15.08
C ILE A 65 -0.48 17.71 -14.34
N ILE A 66 -0.07 18.93 -13.95
CA ILE A 66 -0.96 19.90 -13.31
C ILE A 66 -2.10 20.30 -14.26
N GLU A 67 -1.79 20.60 -15.52
CA GLU A 67 -2.78 20.97 -16.54
C GLU A 67 -3.78 19.83 -16.78
N ASN A 68 -3.33 18.57 -16.82
CA ASN A 68 -4.20 17.41 -16.90
C ASN A 68 -5.08 17.26 -15.65
N TRP A 69 -4.52 17.47 -14.46
CA TRP A 69 -5.25 17.43 -13.19
C TRP A 69 -6.36 18.47 -13.14
N GLN A 70 -6.06 19.72 -13.51
CA GLN A 70 -7.01 20.82 -13.57
C GLN A 70 -8.15 20.52 -14.56
N LYS A 71 -7.81 19.99 -15.75
CA LYS A 71 -8.79 19.62 -16.76
C LYS A 71 -9.70 18.50 -16.27
N GLY A 72 -9.14 17.40 -15.76
CA GLY A 72 -9.91 16.26 -15.28
C GLY A 72 -10.78 16.62 -14.06
N ALA A 73 -10.23 17.34 -13.08
CA ALA A 73 -10.98 17.85 -11.93
C ALA A 73 -12.18 18.73 -12.37
N LYS A 74 -11.98 19.59 -13.36
CA LYS A 74 -13.08 20.41 -13.91
C LYS A 74 -14.15 19.56 -14.57
N GLU A 75 -13.76 18.53 -15.34
CA GLU A 75 -14.70 17.59 -15.95
C GLU A 75 -15.50 16.81 -14.90
N GLU A 76 -14.86 16.34 -13.83
CA GLU A 76 -15.49 15.66 -12.70
C GLU A 76 -16.52 16.55 -11.98
N VAL A 77 -16.14 17.80 -11.66
CA VAL A 77 -17.02 18.75 -10.99
C VAL A 77 -18.21 19.12 -11.88
N MET A 78 -17.98 19.48 -13.14
CA MET A 78 -19.08 19.83 -14.06
C MET A 78 -20.07 18.68 -14.23
N PHE A 79 -19.56 17.46 -14.36
CA PHE A 79 -20.40 16.27 -14.44
C PHE A 79 -21.20 16.09 -13.15
N SER A 80 -20.56 16.13 -11.98
CA SER A 80 -21.22 15.94 -10.69
C SER A 80 -22.25 17.02 -10.39
N GLU A 81 -21.99 18.29 -10.69
CA GLU A 81 -22.96 19.38 -10.53
C GLU A 81 -24.19 19.21 -11.44
N GLN A 82 -23.99 18.76 -12.69
CA GLN A 82 -25.09 18.48 -13.60
C GLN A 82 -26.00 17.35 -13.07
N GLN A 83 -25.39 16.27 -12.58
CA GLN A 83 -26.11 15.15 -11.96
C GLN A 83 -26.85 15.60 -10.69
N GLN A 84 -26.19 16.35 -9.81
CA GLN A 84 -26.77 16.87 -8.57
C GLN A 84 -27.92 17.85 -8.83
N LYS A 85 -27.82 18.70 -9.85
CA LYS A 85 -28.92 19.58 -10.24
C LYS A 85 -30.15 18.79 -10.67
N ALA A 86 -29.95 17.73 -11.47
CA ALA A 86 -31.03 16.86 -11.91
C ALA A 86 -31.63 16.05 -10.76
N LEU A 87 -30.78 15.51 -9.88
CA LEU A 87 -31.21 14.82 -8.66
C LEU A 87 -32.01 15.74 -7.74
N LYS A 88 -31.54 16.97 -7.50
CA LYS A 88 -32.27 17.93 -6.68
C LYS A 88 -33.67 18.22 -7.21
N ALA A 89 -33.81 18.43 -8.52
CA ALA A 89 -35.11 18.62 -9.15
C ALA A 89 -36.00 17.37 -8.95
N PHE A 90 -35.45 16.17 -9.16
CA PHE A 90 -36.14 14.92 -8.89
C PHE A 90 -36.62 14.82 -7.43
N LEU A 91 -35.76 15.05 -6.45
CA LEU A 91 -36.08 14.95 -5.02
C LEU A 91 -37.21 15.90 -4.63
N GLN A 92 -37.13 17.17 -5.06
CA GLN A 92 -38.15 18.18 -4.78
C GLN A 92 -39.52 17.78 -5.33
N GLU A 93 -39.56 17.32 -6.58
CA GLU A 93 -40.81 16.93 -7.21
C GLU A 93 -41.37 15.63 -6.64
N ALA A 94 -40.50 14.65 -6.40
CA ALA A 94 -40.88 13.35 -5.84
C ALA A 94 -41.42 13.49 -4.42
N GLN A 95 -40.92 14.45 -3.63
CA GLN A 95 -41.45 14.78 -2.32
C GLN A 95 -42.87 15.37 -2.39
N VAL A 96 -43.16 16.25 -3.36
CA VAL A 96 -44.49 16.86 -3.53
C VAL A 96 -45.56 15.82 -3.80
N VAL A 97 -45.24 14.82 -4.62
CA VAL A 97 -46.16 13.72 -4.94
C VAL A 97 -46.07 12.52 -3.98
N GLN A 98 -45.20 12.60 -2.97
CA GLN A 98 -44.96 11.57 -1.96
C GLN A 98 -44.59 10.20 -2.57
N LEU A 99 -43.69 10.20 -3.55
CA LEU A 99 -43.23 8.96 -4.15
C LEU A 99 -42.54 8.06 -3.12
N PRO A 100 -42.86 6.75 -3.10
CA PRO A 100 -42.23 5.79 -2.19
C PRO A 100 -40.89 5.28 -2.75
N TYR A 101 -39.80 5.95 -2.39
CA TYR A 101 -38.42 5.54 -2.72
C TYR A 101 -37.48 5.75 -1.55
N THR A 102 -36.31 5.10 -1.59
CA THR A 102 -35.21 5.31 -0.65
C THR A 102 -33.92 5.55 -1.42
N VAL A 103 -33.23 6.67 -1.16
CA VAL A 103 -31.92 6.95 -1.76
C VAL A 103 -30.84 6.27 -0.93
N PHE A 104 -29.86 5.65 -1.56
CA PHE A 104 -28.70 5.10 -0.86
C PHE A 104 -27.41 5.38 -1.61
N LYS A 105 -26.27 5.06 -0.98
CA LYS A 105 -24.94 5.15 -1.59
C LYS A 105 -24.59 6.57 -2.03
N GLY A 106 -24.44 6.77 -3.34
CA GLY A 106 -23.54 7.81 -3.82
C GLY A 106 -24.03 9.23 -3.59
N SER A 107 -25.35 9.41 -3.71
CA SER A 107 -26.02 10.68 -3.47
C SER A 107 -25.96 11.13 -2.01
N VAL A 108 -26.01 10.17 -1.08
CA VAL A 108 -25.93 10.45 0.36
C VAL A 108 -24.48 10.66 0.77
N LEU A 109 -23.55 9.84 0.26
CA LEU A 109 -22.12 9.96 0.57
C LEU A 109 -21.53 11.28 0.07
N ALA A 110 -22.01 11.80 -1.06
CA ALA A 110 -21.53 13.07 -1.60
C ALA A 110 -21.69 14.22 -0.61
N THR A 111 -22.72 14.21 0.24
CA THR A 111 -22.95 15.31 1.21
C THR A 111 -21.89 15.37 2.31
N LEU A 112 -21.08 14.33 2.47
CA LEU A 112 -20.02 14.24 3.47
C LEU A 112 -18.67 14.78 2.97
N TYR A 113 -18.52 14.96 1.66
CA TYR A 113 -17.30 15.51 1.08
C TYR A 113 -17.21 17.02 1.34
N PRO A 114 -15.99 17.60 1.41
CA PRO A 114 -15.81 19.06 1.59
C PRO A 114 -16.60 19.90 0.58
N ASN A 115 -16.76 19.37 -0.64
CA ASN A 115 -17.71 19.84 -1.63
C ASN A 115 -18.41 18.60 -2.23
N PRO A 116 -19.75 18.53 -2.24
CA PRO A 116 -20.46 17.40 -2.82
C PRO A 116 -20.07 17.10 -4.28
N ALA A 117 -19.68 18.10 -5.06
CA ALA A 117 -19.25 17.91 -6.44
C ALA A 117 -17.90 17.18 -6.58
N PHE A 118 -17.14 16.99 -5.49
CA PHE A 118 -15.90 16.22 -5.49
C PHE A 118 -16.13 14.71 -5.49
N ARG A 119 -17.34 14.27 -5.11
CA ARG A 119 -17.71 12.86 -5.16
C ARG A 119 -18.46 12.54 -6.44
N ARG A 120 -17.72 12.15 -7.47
CA ARG A 120 -18.31 11.72 -8.74
C ARG A 120 -19.13 10.45 -8.56
N SER A 121 -20.41 10.49 -8.95
CA SER A 121 -21.31 9.34 -9.02
C SER A 121 -21.83 9.19 -10.45
N LYS A 122 -21.79 7.98 -11.02
CA LYS A 122 -22.25 7.74 -12.40
C LYS A 122 -23.77 7.64 -12.51
N ASP A 123 -24.42 7.31 -11.40
CA ASP A 123 -25.84 7.04 -11.26
C ASP A 123 -26.36 7.52 -9.90
N THR A 124 -27.69 7.63 -9.84
CA THR A 124 -28.46 7.73 -8.60
C THR A 124 -29.15 6.40 -8.33
N ASP A 125 -28.75 5.72 -7.26
CA ASP A 125 -29.37 4.48 -6.80
C ASP A 125 -30.62 4.77 -5.95
N LEU A 126 -31.78 4.26 -6.38
CA LEU A 126 -33.05 4.35 -5.67
C LEU A 126 -33.58 2.96 -5.37
N LEU A 127 -33.86 2.66 -4.11
CA LEU A 127 -34.53 1.44 -3.70
C LEU A 127 -36.04 1.65 -3.74
N ILE A 128 -36.75 0.77 -4.45
CA ILE A 128 -38.20 0.80 -4.66
C ILE A 128 -38.79 -0.61 -4.48
N THR A 129 -40.10 -0.72 -4.25
CA THR A 129 -40.77 -2.03 -4.23
C THR A 129 -41.45 -2.32 -5.57
N MET A 130 -41.76 -3.59 -5.83
CA MET A 130 -42.45 -3.99 -7.06
C MET A 130 -43.85 -3.39 -7.19
N GLU A 131 -44.51 -3.11 -6.06
CA GLU A 131 -45.82 -2.46 -6.03
C GLU A 131 -45.72 -1.00 -6.50
N ASP A 132 -44.61 -0.34 -6.20
CA ASP A 132 -44.37 1.08 -6.46
C ASP A 132 -43.85 1.36 -7.89
N THR A 133 -43.37 0.31 -8.59
CA THR A 133 -42.74 0.39 -9.92
C THR A 133 -43.57 1.19 -10.93
N ALA A 134 -44.86 0.88 -11.07
CA ALA A 134 -45.70 1.48 -12.10
C ALA A 134 -45.84 2.99 -11.92
N GLU A 135 -45.92 3.44 -10.67
CA GLU A 135 -46.03 4.87 -10.34
C GLU A 135 -44.72 5.60 -10.63
N ILE A 136 -43.59 5.05 -10.21
CA ILE A 136 -42.26 5.64 -10.39
C ILE A 136 -41.87 5.68 -11.87
N PHE A 137 -42.14 4.62 -12.63
CA PHE A 137 -41.88 4.58 -14.08
C PHE A 137 -42.66 5.69 -14.79
N ARG A 138 -43.95 5.81 -14.49
CA ARG A 138 -44.79 6.87 -15.05
C ARG A 138 -44.30 8.26 -14.64
N PHE A 139 -43.87 8.43 -13.39
CA PHE A 139 -43.33 9.69 -12.89
C PHE A 139 -42.07 10.10 -13.67
N LEU A 140 -41.14 9.18 -13.88
CA LEU A 140 -39.90 9.38 -14.63
C LEU A 140 -40.17 9.67 -16.12
N GLN A 141 -41.02 8.87 -16.77
CA GLN A 141 -41.38 9.04 -18.18
C GLN A 141 -42.06 10.39 -18.44
N ASN A 142 -42.96 10.82 -17.56
CA ASN A 142 -43.61 12.14 -17.66
C ASN A 142 -42.62 13.32 -17.53
N ARG A 143 -41.39 13.05 -17.07
CA ARG A 143 -40.30 14.02 -16.91
C ARG A 143 -39.19 13.83 -17.95
N GLY A 144 -39.48 13.08 -19.02
CA GLY A 144 -38.55 12.91 -20.12
C GLY A 144 -37.43 11.90 -19.87
N TYR A 145 -37.45 11.16 -18.76
CA TYR A 145 -36.54 10.03 -18.58
C TYR A 145 -36.97 8.88 -19.49
N LEU A 146 -36.00 8.31 -20.20
CA LEU A 146 -36.19 7.17 -21.08
C LEU A 146 -35.60 5.94 -20.40
N LYS A 147 -36.34 4.83 -20.44
CA LYS A 147 -35.81 3.55 -19.97
C LYS A 147 -34.70 3.08 -20.93
N GLU A 148 -33.53 2.79 -20.38
CA GLU A 148 -32.39 2.29 -21.15
C GLU A 148 -32.43 0.75 -21.19
N GLU A 149 -32.98 0.19 -22.27
CA GLU A 149 -33.19 -1.26 -22.37
C GLU A 149 -31.89 -2.08 -22.42
N ARG A 150 -30.74 -1.47 -22.76
CA ARG A 150 -29.46 -2.20 -22.86
C ARG A 150 -28.81 -2.46 -21.51
N THR A 151 -28.97 -1.54 -20.57
CA THR A 151 -28.32 -1.58 -19.24
C THR A 151 -29.31 -2.00 -18.15
N SER A 152 -30.62 -1.87 -18.40
CA SER A 152 -31.67 -2.35 -17.51
C SER A 152 -31.59 -3.86 -17.31
N LYS A 153 -31.64 -4.26 -16.04
CA LYS A 153 -31.80 -5.66 -15.60
C LYS A 153 -33.19 -5.84 -14.98
N ASP A 154 -33.66 -7.07 -14.84
CA ASP A 154 -34.96 -7.36 -14.21
C ASP A 154 -35.05 -6.81 -12.78
N GLU A 155 -33.94 -6.86 -12.03
CA GLU A 155 -33.84 -6.36 -10.65
C GLU A 155 -33.45 -4.88 -10.55
N VAL A 156 -32.93 -4.31 -11.64
CA VAL A 156 -32.44 -2.93 -11.70
C VAL A 156 -32.83 -2.24 -13.03
N PRO A 157 -34.07 -1.73 -13.16
CA PRO A 157 -34.43 -0.88 -14.28
C PRO A 157 -33.64 0.44 -14.29
N VAL A 158 -33.08 0.79 -15.45
CA VAL A 158 -32.26 1.99 -15.64
C VAL A 158 -33.00 3.03 -16.47
N PHE A 159 -33.02 4.27 -15.99
CA PHE A 159 -33.61 5.42 -16.67
C PHE A 159 -32.59 6.52 -16.89
N ILE A 160 -32.54 7.10 -18.07
CA ILE A 160 -31.66 8.21 -18.42
C ILE A 160 -32.44 9.40 -18.95
N HIS A 161 -32.13 10.60 -18.47
CA HIS A 161 -32.66 11.82 -19.04
C HIS A 161 -31.74 12.32 -20.16
N PRO A 162 -32.22 12.51 -21.41
CA PRO A 162 -31.37 12.75 -22.57
C PRO A 162 -30.61 14.09 -22.52
N GLU A 163 -31.17 15.11 -21.85
CA GLU A 163 -30.52 16.43 -21.75
C GLU A 163 -29.50 16.53 -20.60
N SER A 164 -29.87 16.12 -19.39
CA SER A 164 -28.99 16.18 -18.22
C SER A 164 -28.01 15.01 -18.15
N LEU A 165 -28.23 13.96 -18.95
CA LEU A 165 -27.56 12.65 -18.84
C LEU A 165 -27.67 12.06 -17.43
N HIS A 166 -28.70 12.46 -16.66
CA HIS A 166 -28.91 11.94 -15.33
C HIS A 166 -29.43 10.52 -15.41
N LYS A 167 -28.65 9.59 -14.86
CA LYS A 167 -28.95 8.16 -14.81
C LYS A 167 -29.50 7.80 -13.44
N ILE A 168 -30.67 7.17 -13.42
CA ILE A 168 -31.32 6.65 -12.23
C ILE A 168 -31.40 5.12 -12.35
N GLU A 169 -30.86 4.42 -11.38
CA GLU A 169 -31.00 2.98 -11.22
C GLU A 169 -32.07 2.70 -10.17
N LEU A 170 -33.11 1.95 -10.55
CA LEU A 170 -34.20 1.58 -9.66
C LEU A 170 -33.96 0.15 -9.16
N HIS A 171 -33.59 -0.02 -7.90
CA HIS A 171 -33.28 -1.32 -7.32
C HIS A 171 -34.49 -1.91 -6.61
N TYR A 172 -34.78 -3.19 -6.85
CA TYR A 172 -35.71 -3.97 -6.02
C TYR A 172 -35.02 -4.68 -4.85
N THR A 173 -33.70 -4.80 -4.91
CA THR A 173 -32.86 -5.43 -3.89
C THR A 173 -31.54 -4.65 -3.80
N LEU A 174 -30.89 -4.68 -2.64
CA LEU A 174 -29.58 -4.05 -2.46
C LEU A 174 -28.42 -4.89 -3.01
N TRP A 175 -28.69 -6.14 -3.39
CA TRP A 175 -27.68 -7.14 -3.73
C TRP A 175 -27.98 -7.81 -5.08
N GLU A 176 -28.30 -7.02 -6.10
CA GLU A 176 -28.61 -7.54 -7.43
C GLU A 176 -27.53 -8.48 -7.96
N GLU A 177 -27.95 -9.51 -8.70
CA GLU A 177 -27.08 -10.51 -9.36
C GLU A 177 -26.36 -11.50 -8.44
N PHE A 178 -26.49 -11.38 -7.12
CA PHE A 178 -25.95 -12.33 -6.14
C PHE A 178 -27.04 -13.19 -5.52
N LYS A 179 -26.67 -14.43 -5.19
CA LYS A 179 -27.57 -15.45 -4.61
C LYS A 179 -26.85 -16.24 -3.50
N GLY A 180 -27.47 -17.30 -3.00
CA GLY A 180 -26.84 -18.19 -2.04
C GLY A 180 -26.93 -17.75 -0.57
N PRO A 181 -26.27 -18.50 0.34
CA PRO A 181 -26.47 -18.37 1.78
C PRO A 181 -26.15 -16.98 2.35
N LYS A 182 -25.13 -16.29 1.83
CA LYS A 182 -24.76 -14.94 2.31
C LYS A 182 -25.82 -13.90 2.01
N ILE A 183 -26.39 -13.93 0.80
CA ILE A 183 -27.51 -13.04 0.40
C ILE A 183 -28.78 -13.36 1.19
N GLN A 184 -29.07 -14.63 1.45
CA GLN A 184 -30.18 -15.03 2.33
C GLN A 184 -30.01 -14.45 3.73
N LEU A 185 -28.77 -14.48 4.25
CA LEU A 185 -28.42 -13.88 5.54
C LEU A 185 -28.66 -12.37 5.54
N LEU A 186 -28.22 -11.65 4.50
CA LEU A 186 -28.45 -10.20 4.34
C LEU A 186 -29.94 -9.85 4.23
N ASN A 187 -30.72 -10.62 3.46
CA ASN A 187 -32.15 -10.41 3.34
C ASN A 187 -32.89 -10.63 4.67
N ALA A 188 -32.45 -11.60 5.47
CA ALA A 188 -33.00 -11.88 6.80
C ALA A 188 -32.67 -10.78 7.84
N MET A 189 -31.74 -9.86 7.54
CA MET A 189 -31.41 -8.74 8.42
C MET A 189 -32.43 -7.60 8.34
N HIS A 190 -33.33 -7.62 7.35
CA HIS A 190 -34.34 -6.57 7.15
C HIS A 190 -33.73 -5.16 7.10
N ILE A 191 -32.56 -5.00 6.49
CA ILE A 191 -31.88 -3.69 6.40
C ILE A 191 -32.66 -2.64 5.62
N THR A 192 -33.61 -3.07 4.79
CA THR A 192 -34.54 -2.24 4.01
C THR A 192 -35.90 -2.04 4.71
N ASP A 193 -36.04 -2.44 5.98
CA ASP A 193 -37.28 -2.27 6.73
C ASP A 193 -37.69 -0.80 6.79
N LYS A 194 -38.95 -0.51 6.50
CA LYS A 194 -39.45 0.86 6.43
C LYS A 194 -39.31 1.63 7.76
N ASN A 195 -39.22 0.93 8.90
CA ASN A 195 -39.05 1.53 10.22
C ASN A 195 -37.58 1.80 10.59
N SER A 196 -36.61 1.20 9.89
CA SER A 196 -35.18 1.47 10.10
C SER A 196 -34.66 2.60 9.20
N LEU A 197 -35.43 3.01 8.20
CA LEU A 197 -35.10 4.14 7.34
C LEU A 197 -35.06 5.45 8.12
N ILE A 198 -34.07 6.26 7.80
CA ILE A 198 -33.87 7.59 8.39
C ILE A 198 -34.05 8.66 7.32
N GLU A 199 -34.20 9.91 7.76
CA GLU A 199 -34.20 11.08 6.89
C GLU A 199 -32.91 11.87 7.10
N VAL A 200 -32.24 12.20 6.00
CA VAL A 200 -31.03 13.03 5.97
C VAL A 200 -31.24 14.18 4.99
N GLU A 201 -30.49 15.26 5.16
CA GLU A 201 -30.50 16.36 4.19
C GLU A 201 -29.57 16.04 3.02
N THR A 202 -30.12 15.99 1.80
CA THR A 202 -29.37 15.80 0.56
C THR A 202 -29.66 16.95 -0.39
N LEU A 203 -28.64 17.74 -0.75
CA LEU A 203 -28.75 18.90 -1.66
C LEU A 203 -29.82 19.94 -1.24
N GLY A 204 -30.06 20.07 0.07
CA GLY A 204 -31.08 20.92 0.68
C GLY A 204 -32.50 20.35 0.61
N CYS A 205 -32.65 19.04 0.36
CA CYS A 205 -33.93 18.34 0.34
C CYS A 205 -33.95 17.24 1.40
N PRO A 206 -35.02 17.12 2.21
CA PRO A 206 -35.21 15.97 3.09
C PRO A 206 -35.29 14.69 2.25
N THR A 207 -34.39 13.74 2.53
CA THR A 207 -34.21 12.55 1.72
C THR A 207 -34.22 11.31 2.60
N LYS A 208 -35.09 10.35 2.27
CA LYS A 208 -35.17 9.07 2.97
C LYS A 208 -34.03 8.16 2.54
N THR A 209 -33.31 7.59 3.50
CA THR A 209 -32.17 6.69 3.26
C THR A 209 -32.13 5.54 4.28
N LEU A 210 -31.20 4.61 4.09
CA LEU A 210 -30.94 3.50 5.01
C LEU A 210 -30.47 4.03 6.38
N GLY A 211 -30.82 3.33 7.47
CA GLY A 211 -30.32 3.64 8.80
C GLY A 211 -28.78 3.63 8.86
N TYR A 212 -28.19 4.38 9.81
CA TYR A 212 -26.74 4.62 9.84
C TYR A 212 -25.90 3.34 9.81
N THR A 213 -26.25 2.37 10.66
CA THR A 213 -25.58 1.07 10.70
C THR A 213 -25.80 0.28 9.40
N GLN A 214 -27.03 0.26 8.88
CA GLN A 214 -27.38 -0.50 7.67
C GLN A 214 -26.69 0.06 6.42
N HIS A 215 -26.58 1.38 6.33
CA HIS A 215 -25.89 2.04 5.23
C HIS A 215 -24.39 1.72 5.26
N LEU A 216 -23.75 1.75 6.44
CA LEU A 216 -22.35 1.36 6.55
C LEU A 216 -22.12 -0.11 6.14
N ILE A 217 -22.97 -1.03 6.60
CA ILE A 217 -22.93 -2.44 6.16
C ILE A 217 -23.06 -2.54 4.64
N TYR A 218 -23.98 -1.78 4.04
CA TYR A 218 -24.15 -1.73 2.59
C TYR A 218 -22.88 -1.23 1.89
N ILE A 219 -22.27 -0.14 2.36
CA ILE A 219 -21.03 0.40 1.78
C ILE A 219 -19.91 -0.64 1.82
N ILE A 220 -19.72 -1.31 2.97
CA ILE A 220 -18.69 -2.35 3.13
C ILE A 220 -18.95 -3.51 2.18
N PHE A 221 -20.18 -4.02 2.12
CA PHE A 221 -20.52 -5.12 1.22
C PHE A 221 -20.36 -4.71 -0.25
N HIS A 222 -20.71 -3.48 -0.59
CA HIS A 222 -20.50 -2.93 -1.93
C HIS A 222 -19.00 -2.83 -2.28
N THR A 223 -18.16 -2.43 -1.33
CA THR A 223 -16.69 -2.46 -1.47
C THR A 223 -16.17 -3.88 -1.65
N ILE A 224 -16.70 -4.87 -0.94
CA ILE A 224 -16.36 -6.29 -1.10
C ILE A 224 -16.75 -6.79 -2.49
N LYS A 225 -17.96 -6.46 -2.97
CA LYS A 225 -18.42 -6.77 -4.32
C LYS A 225 -17.40 -6.28 -5.34
N HIS A 226 -17.04 -5.00 -5.29
CA HIS A 226 -16.05 -4.40 -6.17
C HIS A 226 -14.68 -5.08 -6.09
N LEU A 227 -14.16 -5.34 -4.88
CA LEU A 227 -12.91 -6.08 -4.71
C LEU A 227 -12.92 -7.44 -5.42
N ILE A 228 -14.02 -8.18 -5.31
CA ILE A 228 -14.14 -9.54 -5.82
C ILE A 228 -14.39 -9.56 -7.34
N THR A 229 -15.22 -8.67 -7.88
CA THR A 229 -15.65 -8.73 -9.28
C THR A 229 -14.84 -7.86 -10.23
N GLU A 230 -14.28 -6.75 -9.74
CA GLU A 230 -13.66 -5.72 -10.57
C GLU A 230 -12.29 -5.35 -9.98
N GLY A 231 -12.29 -4.39 -9.06
CA GLY A 231 -11.17 -3.87 -8.30
C GLY A 231 -11.71 -2.87 -7.28
N ILE A 232 -10.85 -2.33 -6.42
CA ILE A 232 -11.26 -1.40 -5.37
C ILE A 232 -10.58 -0.04 -5.58
N ALA A 233 -11.36 1.01 -5.80
CA ALA A 233 -10.84 2.37 -5.94
C ALA A 233 -10.55 3.02 -4.58
N PHE A 234 -9.55 3.91 -4.49
CA PHE A 234 -9.24 4.64 -3.26
C PHE A 234 -10.42 5.48 -2.75
N GLN A 235 -11.36 5.86 -3.62
CA GLN A 235 -12.61 6.53 -3.24
C GLN A 235 -13.43 5.73 -2.22
N CYS A 236 -13.39 4.39 -2.25
CA CYS A 236 -14.08 3.56 -1.25
C CYS A 236 -13.54 3.82 0.17
N LEU A 237 -12.22 4.01 0.32
CA LEU A 237 -11.63 4.37 1.61
C LEU A 237 -12.07 5.76 2.08
N VAL A 238 -12.16 6.72 1.14
CA VAL A 238 -12.64 8.07 1.44
C VAL A 238 -14.11 8.06 1.88
N ASP A 239 -14.95 7.32 1.16
CA ASP A 239 -16.37 7.15 1.50
C ASP A 239 -16.55 6.57 2.90
N ILE A 240 -15.80 5.50 3.23
CA ILE A 240 -15.85 4.86 4.55
C ILE A 240 -15.35 5.81 5.64
N ALA A 241 -14.19 6.46 5.43
CA ALA A 241 -13.61 7.38 6.41
C ALA A 241 -14.58 8.52 6.75
N LEU A 242 -15.09 9.21 5.73
CA LEU A 242 -16.04 10.30 5.92
C LEU A 242 -17.36 9.84 6.55
N TYR A 243 -17.85 8.65 6.19
CA TYR A 243 -19.09 8.12 6.75
C TYR A 243 -18.98 7.77 8.23
N VAL A 244 -17.90 7.10 8.62
CA VAL A 244 -17.65 6.73 10.01
C VAL A 244 -17.44 7.99 10.84
N ASP A 245 -16.60 8.94 10.41
CA ASP A 245 -16.34 10.16 11.16
C ASP A 245 -17.60 11.01 11.36
N ALA A 246 -18.46 11.08 10.34
CA ALA A 246 -19.71 11.85 10.41
C ALA A 246 -20.76 11.21 11.33
N TYR A 247 -20.76 9.87 11.46
CA TYR A 247 -21.88 9.14 12.06
C TYR A 247 -21.52 8.15 13.17
N LYS A 248 -20.26 8.07 13.62
CA LYS A 248 -19.79 7.12 14.65
C LYS A 248 -20.70 7.01 15.88
N GLU A 249 -21.19 8.15 16.40
CA GLU A 249 -22.08 8.21 17.57
C GLU A 249 -23.48 7.62 17.33
N LYS A 250 -23.86 7.42 16.06
CA LYS A 250 -25.16 6.91 15.62
C LYS A 250 -25.07 5.50 15.03
N ILE A 251 -23.86 5.00 14.79
CA ILE A 251 -23.62 3.67 14.24
C ILE A 251 -23.55 2.68 15.41
N ASP A 252 -24.31 1.60 15.31
CA ASP A 252 -24.18 0.46 16.20
C ASP A 252 -23.05 -0.46 15.70
N PHE A 253 -21.81 -0.15 16.10
CA PHE A 253 -20.63 -0.92 15.70
C PHE A 253 -20.72 -2.37 16.14
N LYS A 254 -21.30 -2.65 17.30
CA LYS A 254 -21.47 -4.03 17.78
C LYS A 254 -22.36 -4.82 16.83
N HIS A 255 -23.52 -4.28 16.48
CA HIS A 255 -24.41 -4.93 15.54
C HIS A 255 -23.76 -5.10 14.16
N MET A 256 -23.12 -4.07 13.63
CA MET A 256 -22.38 -4.15 12.35
C MET A 256 -21.39 -5.32 12.35
N TRP A 257 -20.57 -5.41 13.40
CA TRP A 257 -19.56 -6.43 13.56
C TRP A 257 -20.14 -7.84 13.69
N GLU A 258 -21.19 -8.03 14.48
CA GLU A 258 -21.92 -9.30 14.53
C GLU A 258 -22.44 -9.74 13.16
N MET A 259 -22.80 -8.78 12.30
CA MET A 259 -23.26 -9.08 10.94
C MET A 259 -22.10 -9.44 10.01
N LEU A 260 -21.00 -8.70 10.06
CA LEU A 260 -19.80 -8.98 9.26
C LEU A 260 -19.21 -10.36 9.59
N GLU A 261 -19.21 -10.77 10.86
CA GLU A 261 -18.79 -12.11 11.28
C GLU A 261 -19.69 -13.21 10.72
N LYS A 262 -21.02 -13.02 10.74
CA LYS A 262 -21.97 -13.99 10.16
C LYS A 262 -21.79 -14.14 8.65
N LEU A 263 -21.36 -13.08 7.98
CA LEU A 263 -21.07 -13.08 6.55
C LEU A 263 -19.65 -13.59 6.24
N GLY A 264 -18.77 -13.69 7.25
CA GLY A 264 -17.36 -14.04 7.10
C GLY A 264 -16.53 -12.95 6.43
N TYR A 265 -16.86 -11.68 6.70
CA TYR A 265 -16.16 -10.49 6.16
C TYR A 265 -15.63 -9.55 7.25
N ASP A 266 -15.59 -10.02 8.50
CA ASP A 266 -15.04 -9.29 9.63
C ASP A 266 -13.57 -8.95 9.40
N TYR A 267 -12.72 -9.93 9.06
CA TYR A 267 -11.29 -9.67 8.85
C TYR A 267 -11.01 -8.66 7.71
N PHE A 268 -11.77 -8.76 6.62
CA PHE A 268 -11.69 -7.76 5.54
C PHE A 268 -12.02 -6.36 6.02
N SER A 269 -13.09 -6.25 6.80
CA SER A 269 -13.55 -4.97 7.31
C SER A 269 -12.51 -4.39 8.28
N GLU A 270 -11.88 -5.23 9.10
CA GLU A 270 -10.74 -4.83 9.96
C GLU A 270 -9.60 -4.26 9.10
N LEU A 271 -9.24 -4.89 7.97
CA LEU A 271 -8.21 -4.38 7.06
C LEU A 271 -8.56 -3.02 6.45
N VAL A 272 -9.80 -2.87 5.95
CA VAL A 272 -10.26 -1.62 5.34
C VAL A 272 -10.31 -0.49 6.36
N PHE A 273 -10.87 -0.75 7.55
CA PHE A 273 -10.91 0.24 8.62
C PHE A 273 -9.52 0.60 9.12
N TYR A 274 -8.62 -0.39 9.26
CA TYR A 274 -7.24 -0.13 9.62
C TYR A 274 -6.53 0.74 8.58
N CYS A 275 -6.75 0.52 7.27
CA CYS A 275 -6.26 1.40 6.22
C CYS A 275 -6.81 2.83 6.34
N ALA A 276 -8.12 2.98 6.57
CA ALA A 276 -8.76 4.28 6.72
C ALA A 276 -8.26 5.03 7.98
N ILE A 277 -8.09 4.34 9.11
CA ILE A 277 -7.50 4.90 10.34
C ILE A 277 -6.05 5.31 10.08
N ARG A 278 -5.23 4.39 9.55
CA ARG A 278 -3.79 4.59 9.39
C ARG A 278 -3.45 5.72 8.43
N TYR A 279 -4.15 5.78 7.29
CA TYR A 279 -3.76 6.65 6.19
C TYR A 279 -4.64 7.89 6.04
N LEU A 280 -5.91 7.80 6.44
CA LEU A 280 -6.86 8.91 6.33
C LEU A 280 -7.25 9.47 7.70
N HIS A 281 -6.69 8.95 8.80
CA HIS A 281 -6.96 9.38 10.17
C HIS A 281 -8.45 9.33 10.55
N MET A 282 -9.18 8.36 9.99
CA MET A 282 -10.52 8.01 10.43
C MET A 282 -10.50 7.66 11.93
N ASP A 283 -11.58 7.98 12.64
CA ASP A 283 -11.77 7.61 14.04
C ASP A 283 -11.66 6.09 14.26
N ASP A 284 -10.95 5.70 15.32
CA ASP A 284 -10.60 4.32 15.60
C ASP A 284 -11.60 3.59 16.50
N SER A 285 -12.64 4.26 17.03
CA SER A 285 -13.66 3.64 17.90
C SER A 285 -14.42 2.49 17.21
N ILE A 286 -14.48 2.49 15.88
CA ILE A 286 -15.03 1.37 15.10
C ILE A 286 -14.27 0.06 15.32
N MET A 287 -13.00 0.13 15.73
CA MET A 287 -12.12 -1.00 16.02
C MET A 287 -12.07 -1.37 17.51
N ASP A 288 -12.91 -0.77 18.37
CA ASP A 288 -12.92 -1.08 19.81
C ASP A 288 -13.18 -2.57 20.05
N GLY A 289 -12.25 -3.22 20.77
CA GLY A 289 -12.35 -4.65 21.06
C GLY A 289 -11.89 -5.58 19.93
N ARG A 290 -11.46 -5.04 18.79
CA ARG A 290 -10.93 -5.80 17.64
C ARG A 290 -9.41 -5.93 17.67
N GLY A 291 -8.89 -6.89 16.89
CA GLY A 291 -7.45 -7.06 16.70
C GLY A 291 -6.91 -6.09 15.64
N THR A 292 -5.59 -5.89 15.64
CA THR A 292 -4.91 -5.16 14.56
C THR A 292 -4.56 -6.14 13.44
N PRO A 293 -5.00 -5.90 12.19
CA PRO A 293 -4.63 -6.76 11.06
C PRO A 293 -3.12 -6.78 10.78
N SER A 294 -2.64 -7.82 10.11
CA SER A 294 -1.23 -7.93 9.76
C SER A 294 -0.80 -6.87 8.73
N TYR A 295 0.40 -6.33 8.86
CA TYR A 295 0.96 -5.38 7.89
C TYR A 295 1.13 -5.97 6.48
N GLU A 296 1.29 -7.29 6.39
CA GLU A 296 1.36 -7.98 5.11
C GLU A 296 0.01 -7.91 4.39
N ASP A 297 -1.07 -8.22 5.09
CA ASP A 297 -2.43 -8.18 4.54
C ASP A 297 -2.87 -6.76 4.20
N VAL A 298 -2.49 -5.77 5.02
CA VAL A 298 -2.66 -4.34 4.72
C VAL A 298 -1.92 -3.98 3.43
N GLY A 299 -0.68 -4.46 3.29
CA GLY A 299 0.11 -4.29 2.08
C GLY A 299 -0.56 -4.93 0.86
N CYS A 300 -1.08 -6.15 0.99
CA CYS A 300 -1.82 -6.85 -0.05
C CYS A 300 -3.10 -6.09 -0.46
N LEU A 301 -3.85 -5.55 0.50
CA LEU A 301 -5.03 -4.73 0.22
C LEU A 301 -4.65 -3.44 -0.54
N ILE A 302 -3.55 -2.78 -0.17
CA ILE A 302 -2.99 -1.63 -0.91
C ILE A 302 -2.66 -2.01 -2.36
N VAL A 303 -2.17 -3.23 -2.63
CA VAL A 303 -1.94 -3.70 -4.02
C VAL A 303 -3.23 -3.73 -4.82
N GLU A 304 -4.33 -4.18 -4.23
CA GLU A 304 -5.60 -4.25 -4.94
C GLU A 304 -6.12 -2.85 -5.30
N PHE A 305 -5.92 -1.85 -4.43
CA PHE A 305 -6.17 -0.45 -4.78
C PHE A 305 -5.33 0.03 -5.98
N ILE A 306 -4.05 -0.35 -6.02
CA ILE A 306 -3.13 0.02 -7.11
C ILE A 306 -3.45 -0.71 -8.41
N ARG A 307 -3.78 -2.01 -8.35
CA ARG A 307 -4.07 -2.85 -9.50
C ARG A 307 -5.30 -2.34 -10.24
N ASP A 308 -6.37 -2.02 -9.51
CA ASP A 308 -7.57 -1.40 -10.08
C ASP A 308 -7.25 -0.08 -10.80
N CYS A 309 -6.43 0.77 -10.17
CA CYS A 309 -6.01 2.03 -10.77
C CYS A 309 -5.14 1.87 -12.02
N THR A 310 -4.49 0.72 -12.19
CA THR A 310 -3.54 0.48 -13.29
C THR A 310 -4.08 -0.36 -14.43
N MET A 311 -5.20 -1.06 -14.23
CA MET A 311 -5.79 -2.02 -15.14
C MET A 311 -7.24 -1.65 -15.48
N ARG A 312 -7.46 -0.99 -16.62
CA ARG A 312 -8.79 -1.06 -17.26
C ARG A 312 -8.84 -2.33 -18.09
N LEU A 313 -9.53 -3.34 -17.58
CA LEU A 313 -9.84 -4.54 -18.34
C LEU A 313 -10.82 -4.18 -19.47
N THR A 314 -10.89 -5.00 -20.53
CA THR A 314 -11.99 -4.84 -21.48
C THR A 314 -13.30 -5.25 -20.78
N PRO A 315 -14.45 -4.69 -21.15
CA PRO A 315 -15.74 -5.05 -20.56
C PRO A 315 -16.03 -6.55 -20.61
N GLU A 316 -15.52 -7.24 -21.64
CA GLU A 316 -15.64 -8.69 -21.79
C GLU A 316 -14.92 -9.47 -20.69
N TYR A 317 -13.77 -8.98 -20.21
CA TYR A 317 -13.03 -9.58 -19.10
C TYR A 317 -13.68 -9.35 -17.75
N GLU A 318 -14.20 -8.13 -17.52
CA GLU A 318 -14.88 -7.79 -16.26
C GLU A 318 -16.08 -8.70 -16.03
N VAL A 319 -16.87 -8.98 -17.07
CA VAL A 319 -18.02 -9.89 -17.00
C VAL A 319 -17.59 -11.32 -16.66
N LEU A 320 -16.61 -11.88 -17.38
CA LEU A 320 -16.16 -13.26 -17.15
C LEU A 320 -15.46 -13.44 -15.80
N LEU A 321 -14.68 -12.44 -15.37
CA LEU A 321 -14.03 -12.46 -14.06
C LEU A 321 -15.07 -12.35 -12.94
N ALA A 322 -16.06 -11.47 -13.07
CA ALA A 322 -17.18 -11.37 -12.14
C ALA A 322 -17.95 -12.70 -12.04
N ASP A 323 -18.18 -13.40 -13.15
CA ASP A 323 -18.85 -14.71 -13.13
C ASP A 323 -18.02 -15.79 -12.43
N LEU A 324 -16.70 -15.79 -12.61
CA LEU A 324 -15.77 -16.67 -11.90
C LEU A 324 -15.72 -16.40 -10.39
N THR A 325 -15.81 -15.13 -9.99
CA THR A 325 -15.57 -14.72 -8.60
C THR A 325 -16.86 -14.58 -7.78
N LYS A 326 -18.04 -14.56 -8.42
CA LYS A 326 -19.37 -14.60 -7.77
C LYS A 326 -19.50 -15.73 -6.73
N ILE A 327 -18.85 -16.87 -6.94
CA ILE A 327 -18.86 -18.00 -6.01
C ILE A 327 -18.44 -17.61 -4.57
N TYR A 328 -17.54 -16.63 -4.43
CA TYR A 328 -17.03 -16.15 -3.14
C TYR A 328 -17.98 -15.17 -2.43
N VAL A 329 -18.83 -14.47 -3.20
CA VAL A 329 -19.91 -13.60 -2.69
C VAL A 329 -21.16 -14.41 -2.38
N ASP A 330 -21.47 -15.40 -3.22
CA ASP A 330 -22.68 -16.21 -3.09
C ASP A 330 -22.52 -17.32 -2.05
N GLY A 331 -21.29 -17.77 -1.79
CA GLY A 331 -21.00 -18.88 -0.86
C GLY A 331 -21.36 -20.25 -1.44
N ILE A 332 -21.24 -20.43 -2.76
CA ILE A 332 -21.49 -21.70 -3.46
C ILE A 332 -20.12 -22.32 -3.80
N ASP A 333 -19.61 -23.20 -2.96
CA ASP A 333 -18.22 -23.71 -3.08
C ASP A 333 -18.11 -25.04 -3.87
N ASP A 334 -19.17 -25.86 -4.00
CA ASP A 334 -18.94 -27.28 -4.36
C ASP A 334 -19.22 -27.68 -5.83
N GLN A 335 -19.63 -26.77 -6.72
CA GLN A 335 -20.11 -27.15 -8.07
C GLN A 335 -19.48 -26.39 -9.25
N TYR A 336 -18.66 -25.35 -9.02
CA TYR A 336 -18.11 -24.54 -10.09
C TYR A 336 -16.67 -24.98 -10.43
N ASN A 337 -16.50 -25.67 -11.56
CA ASN A 337 -15.18 -26.12 -12.01
C ASN A 337 -14.43 -24.96 -12.68
N VAL A 338 -13.77 -24.14 -11.85
CA VAL A 338 -12.93 -22.99 -12.30
C VAL A 338 -11.91 -23.40 -13.37
N PRO A 339 -11.19 -24.53 -13.25
CA PRO A 339 -10.32 -25.02 -14.33
C PRO A 339 -11.06 -25.20 -15.68
N ALA A 340 -12.24 -25.83 -15.68
CA ALA A 340 -13.01 -26.03 -16.90
C ALA A 340 -13.52 -24.71 -17.50
N PHE A 341 -13.97 -23.76 -16.68
CA PHE A 341 -14.39 -22.44 -17.15
C PHE A 341 -13.24 -21.65 -17.80
N LEU A 342 -12.04 -21.72 -17.20
CA LEU A 342 -10.84 -21.09 -17.75
C LEU A 342 -10.36 -21.74 -19.05
N GLU A 343 -10.57 -23.05 -19.22
CA GLU A 343 -10.32 -23.77 -20.48
C GLU A 343 -11.33 -23.40 -21.57
N GLU A 344 -12.63 -23.36 -21.23
CA GLU A 344 -13.70 -22.98 -22.16
C GLU A 344 -13.55 -21.54 -22.69
N ASN A 345 -12.92 -20.66 -21.91
CA ASN A 345 -12.70 -19.25 -22.23
C ASN A 345 -11.23 -18.90 -22.47
N GLU A 346 -10.38 -19.88 -22.80
CA GLU A 346 -8.92 -19.71 -22.90
C GLU A 346 -8.52 -18.59 -23.86
N ALA A 347 -9.15 -18.50 -25.04
CA ALA A 347 -8.85 -17.47 -26.04
C ALA A 347 -9.06 -16.03 -25.51
N VAL A 348 -9.96 -15.87 -24.54
CA VAL A 348 -10.26 -14.58 -23.91
C VAL A 348 -9.22 -14.31 -22.82
N PHE A 349 -8.94 -15.28 -21.94
CA PHE A 349 -8.00 -15.09 -20.83
C PHE A 349 -6.52 -15.14 -21.21
N GLN A 350 -6.13 -15.76 -22.32
CA GLN A 350 -4.73 -15.98 -22.70
C GLN A 350 -3.84 -14.72 -22.67
N PRO A 351 -4.30 -13.53 -23.13
CA PRO A 351 -3.49 -12.30 -23.06
C PRO A 351 -3.23 -11.79 -21.63
N ILE A 352 -4.01 -12.25 -20.65
CA ILE A 352 -4.01 -11.77 -19.25
C ILE A 352 -4.00 -12.91 -18.23
N ARG A 353 -3.68 -14.15 -18.65
CA ARG A 353 -3.91 -15.36 -17.86
C ARG A 353 -3.24 -15.32 -16.48
N GLU A 354 -1.97 -14.90 -16.47
CA GLU A 354 -1.18 -14.71 -15.24
C GLU A 354 -1.90 -13.78 -14.24
N ARG A 355 -2.55 -12.72 -14.72
CA ARG A 355 -3.25 -11.74 -13.88
C ARG A 355 -4.57 -12.27 -13.33
N VAL A 356 -5.29 -13.06 -14.14
CA VAL A 356 -6.53 -13.74 -13.71
C VAL A 356 -6.22 -14.78 -12.64
N ASP A 357 -5.17 -15.58 -12.85
CA ASP A 357 -4.72 -16.59 -11.89
C ASP A 357 -4.27 -15.93 -10.57
N GLU A 358 -3.56 -14.79 -10.63
CA GLU A 358 -3.19 -14.00 -9.45
C GLU A 358 -4.42 -13.46 -8.69
N LYS A 359 -5.42 -12.92 -9.40
CA LYS A 359 -6.65 -12.41 -8.78
C LYS A 359 -7.44 -13.53 -8.12
N LEU A 360 -7.60 -14.66 -8.79
CA LEU A 360 -8.28 -15.84 -8.24
C LEU A 360 -7.53 -16.40 -7.03
N LYS A 361 -6.20 -16.47 -7.09
CA LYS A 361 -5.37 -16.87 -5.95
C LYS A 361 -5.55 -15.90 -4.79
N PHE A 362 -5.51 -14.59 -5.03
CA PHE A 362 -5.74 -13.58 -3.99
C PHE A 362 -7.12 -13.74 -3.36
N ILE A 363 -8.20 -13.80 -4.16
CA ILE A 363 -9.57 -13.94 -3.65
C ILE A 363 -9.73 -15.26 -2.88
N HIS A 364 -9.16 -16.36 -3.39
CA HIS A 364 -9.22 -17.67 -2.74
C HIS A 364 -8.45 -17.66 -1.40
N THR A 365 -7.19 -17.22 -1.39
CA THR A 365 -6.39 -17.07 -0.18
C THR A 365 -7.07 -16.14 0.82
N PHE A 366 -7.59 -15.01 0.36
CA PHE A 366 -8.33 -14.05 1.17
C PHE A 366 -9.61 -14.65 1.77
N HIS A 367 -10.39 -15.40 0.97
CA HIS A 367 -11.60 -16.07 1.43
C HIS A 367 -11.27 -17.11 2.50
N LEU A 368 -10.20 -17.90 2.30
CA LEU A 368 -9.71 -18.84 3.29
C LEU A 368 -9.20 -18.12 4.54
N SER A 369 -8.44 -17.03 4.43
CA SER A 369 -7.96 -16.25 5.57
C SER A 369 -9.11 -15.67 6.39
N CYS A 370 -10.18 -15.18 5.76
CA CYS A 370 -11.38 -14.72 6.48
C CYS A 370 -12.10 -15.88 7.21
N GLN A 371 -12.04 -17.11 6.68
CA GLN A 371 -12.60 -18.30 7.34
C GLN A 371 -11.70 -18.82 8.48
N GLU A 372 -10.38 -18.76 8.32
CA GLU A 372 -9.35 -19.28 9.24
C GLU A 372 -9.01 -18.32 10.40
N ALA A 373 -9.16 -17.00 10.22
CA ALA A 373 -8.86 -15.96 11.22
C ALA A 373 -9.70 -16.04 12.52
N LYS A 374 -10.65 -16.98 12.62
CA LYS A 374 -11.42 -17.31 13.84
C LYS A 374 -10.56 -17.71 15.05
N VAL A 375 -9.23 -17.78 14.92
CA VAL A 375 -8.28 -18.09 16.00
C VAL A 375 -7.16 -17.03 16.05
N LYS A 376 -7.48 -15.82 16.56
CA LYS A 376 -6.62 -14.96 17.41
C LYS A 376 -7.01 -13.48 17.27
N THR A 377 -7.69 -12.93 18.29
CA THR A 377 -7.75 -11.47 18.52
C THR A 377 -7.40 -11.19 19.99
N LYS A 378 -6.52 -10.20 20.24
CA LYS A 378 -6.13 -9.70 21.57
C LYS A 378 -6.45 -8.20 21.66
N THR A 379 -6.96 -7.77 22.81
CA THR A 379 -7.31 -6.37 23.14
C THR A 379 -6.23 -5.74 24.03
N TYR A 380 -5.91 -4.45 23.86
CA TYR A 380 -4.90 -3.74 24.67
C TYR A 380 -5.44 -2.42 25.27
N HIS A 381 -4.97 -2.07 26.47
CA HIS A 381 -5.28 -0.83 27.20
C HIS A 381 -3.99 -0.02 27.50
N GLU A 382 -4.06 1.31 27.44
CA GLU A 382 -2.94 2.26 27.64
C GLU A 382 -2.42 2.34 29.10
N LYS A 383 -1.09 2.23 29.31
CA LYS A 383 -0.34 2.81 30.46
C LYS A 383 1.14 3.07 30.10
N GLU A 384 1.69 4.18 30.65
CA GLU A 384 3.06 4.68 30.42
C GLU A 384 4.22 3.68 30.65
N ILE A 385 5.30 3.87 29.89
CA ILE A 385 6.55 3.08 29.85
C ILE A 385 7.53 3.54 30.93
N GLN A 386 8.05 2.60 31.73
CA GLN A 386 9.22 2.84 32.58
C GLN A 386 10.53 2.42 31.88
N PRO A 387 11.64 3.17 32.04
CA PRO A 387 12.93 2.79 31.46
C PRO A 387 13.47 1.50 32.10
N LEU A 388 13.68 0.47 31.28
CA LEU A 388 14.37 -0.76 31.68
C LEU A 388 15.82 -0.45 32.08
N ASN A 389 16.24 -0.87 33.28
CA ASN A 389 17.56 -0.62 33.84
C ASN A 389 18.53 -1.76 33.39
N LEU A 390 19.24 -1.55 32.27
CA LEU A 390 19.95 -2.59 31.50
C LEU A 390 21.39 -2.91 31.95
N SER A 391 21.81 -2.54 33.17
CA SER A 391 23.18 -2.81 33.63
C SER A 391 23.55 -4.30 33.68
N GLU A 392 22.58 -5.21 33.64
CA GLU A 392 22.81 -6.67 33.63
C GLU A 392 22.95 -7.29 32.22
N ALA A 393 22.56 -6.58 31.15
CA ALA A 393 22.46 -7.12 29.80
C ALA A 393 23.82 -7.36 29.11
N LYS A 394 24.93 -6.87 29.68
CA LYS A 394 26.29 -7.15 29.16
C LYS A 394 26.77 -8.60 29.34
N ARG A 395 26.00 -9.49 30.00
CA ARG A 395 26.49 -10.81 30.44
C ARG A 395 25.89 -12.05 29.74
N ASN A 396 24.91 -11.92 28.84
CA ASN A 396 24.15 -13.07 28.32
C ASN A 396 24.21 -13.31 26.79
N ALA A 397 24.93 -12.50 26.02
CA ALA A 397 25.05 -12.71 24.57
C ALA A 397 25.73 -14.06 24.24
N LYS A 398 25.08 -14.86 23.38
CA LYS A 398 25.52 -16.21 23.01
C LYS A 398 26.16 -16.26 21.63
N TYR A 399 25.76 -15.34 20.75
CA TYR A 399 26.14 -15.32 19.34
C TYR A 399 26.84 -14.01 18.99
N PHE A 400 27.85 -14.10 18.14
CA PHE A 400 28.65 -12.95 17.71
C PHE A 400 28.75 -12.93 16.19
N TYR A 401 28.48 -11.77 15.61
CA TYR A 401 28.40 -11.56 14.18
C TYR A 401 29.19 -10.33 13.75
N ARG A 402 29.49 -10.26 12.46
CA ARG A 402 30.00 -9.04 11.82
C ARG A 402 29.16 -8.68 10.60
N ALA A 403 28.63 -7.46 10.59
CA ALA A 403 27.92 -6.86 9.45
C ALA A 403 28.05 -5.34 9.52
N TYR A 404 28.06 -4.67 8.38
CA TYR A 404 28.23 -3.22 8.27
C TYR A 404 29.52 -2.69 8.92
N ASP A 405 30.55 -3.55 8.98
CA ASP A 405 31.78 -3.37 9.77
C ASP A 405 31.58 -3.15 11.28
N LEU A 406 30.41 -3.52 11.79
CA LEU A 406 30.08 -3.51 13.21
C LEU A 406 30.13 -4.93 13.78
N THR A 407 30.62 -5.05 15.01
CA THR A 407 30.51 -6.26 15.81
C THR A 407 29.16 -6.29 16.51
N ILE A 408 28.39 -7.36 16.28
CA ILE A 408 27.05 -7.53 16.84
C ILE A 408 27.09 -8.69 17.84
N ALA A 409 26.76 -8.43 19.09
CA ALA A 409 26.55 -9.43 20.14
C ALA A 409 25.06 -9.67 20.31
N SER A 410 24.60 -10.92 20.23
CA SER A 410 23.18 -11.24 20.21
C SER A 410 22.83 -12.41 21.14
N GLU A 411 21.70 -12.30 21.82
CA GLU A 411 21.02 -13.42 22.48
C GLU A 411 20.22 -14.28 21.48
N ILE A 412 19.82 -13.68 20.35
CA ILE A 412 19.03 -14.29 19.29
C ILE A 412 19.97 -14.80 18.19
N GLU A 413 19.86 -16.06 17.82
CA GLU A 413 20.62 -16.63 16.70
C GLU A 413 20.13 -16.05 15.36
N MET A 414 21.05 -15.54 14.55
CA MET A 414 20.81 -14.94 13.22
C MET A 414 21.69 -15.63 12.17
N ASP A 415 21.22 -16.76 11.64
CA ASP A 415 21.98 -17.58 10.69
C ASP A 415 22.31 -16.82 9.38
N GLU A 416 21.57 -15.74 9.09
CA GLU A 416 21.81 -14.87 7.94
C GLU A 416 23.14 -14.11 8.00
N LEU A 417 23.71 -13.92 9.20
CA LEU A 417 24.93 -13.15 9.40
C LEU A 417 26.16 -14.05 9.47
N PHE A 418 27.32 -13.55 9.08
CA PHE A 418 28.57 -14.27 9.29
C PHE A 418 28.89 -14.34 10.78
N HIS A 419 28.97 -15.56 11.31
CA HIS A 419 29.47 -15.82 12.65
C HIS A 419 30.95 -15.46 12.74
N VAL A 420 31.34 -14.86 13.87
CA VAL A 420 32.73 -14.54 14.15
C VAL A 420 33.15 -15.08 15.52
N THR A 421 34.37 -15.58 15.59
CA THR A 421 35.00 -15.95 16.87
C THR A 421 35.77 -14.75 17.38
N LEU A 422 35.37 -14.25 18.55
CA LEU A 422 35.97 -13.07 19.19
C LEU A 422 36.68 -13.48 20.48
N THR A 423 37.73 -12.75 20.85
CA THR A 423 38.36 -12.82 22.17
C THR A 423 37.42 -12.26 23.26
N GLU A 424 37.64 -12.60 24.53
CA GLU A 424 36.81 -12.09 25.63
C GLU A 424 36.82 -10.55 25.74
N GLU A 425 37.92 -9.91 25.36
CA GLU A 425 38.04 -8.45 25.31
C GLU A 425 37.18 -7.85 24.18
N GLU A 426 37.21 -8.45 22.98
CA GLU A 426 36.38 -8.02 21.84
C GLU A 426 34.89 -8.26 22.10
N LYS A 427 34.52 -9.37 22.76
CA LYS A 427 33.12 -9.63 23.17
C LYS A 427 32.58 -8.53 24.08
N ALA A 428 33.41 -8.03 25.01
CA ALA A 428 33.04 -6.97 25.92
C ALA A 428 32.90 -5.59 25.25
N GLN A 429 33.39 -5.44 24.02
CA GLN A 429 33.45 -4.19 23.24
C GLN A 429 32.59 -4.25 21.97
N ALA A 430 31.59 -5.13 21.89
CA ALA A 430 30.68 -5.17 20.74
C ALA A 430 30.00 -3.82 20.48
N ASP A 431 29.80 -3.49 19.21
CA ASP A 431 29.19 -2.24 18.79
C ASP A 431 27.67 -2.26 19.02
N ILE A 432 27.01 -3.35 18.66
CA ILE A 432 25.55 -3.50 18.80
C ILE A 432 25.26 -4.70 19.67
N TYR A 433 24.33 -4.51 20.60
CA TYR A 433 23.79 -5.59 21.41
C TYR A 433 22.32 -5.85 21.07
N VAL A 434 21.98 -7.11 20.81
CA VAL A 434 20.63 -7.56 20.48
C VAL A 434 20.10 -8.46 21.59
N TYR A 435 18.94 -8.10 22.12
CA TYR A 435 18.31 -8.77 23.26
C TYR A 435 16.92 -9.26 22.92
N GLN A 436 16.54 -10.40 23.52
CA GLN A 436 15.18 -10.90 23.49
C GLN A 436 14.49 -10.67 24.83
N LEU A 437 13.27 -10.15 24.82
CA LEU A 437 12.40 -10.17 25.99
C LEU A 437 11.48 -11.41 25.93
N GLU A 438 11.40 -12.16 27.03
CA GLU A 438 10.66 -13.43 27.11
C GLU A 438 9.13 -13.26 27.31
N GLN A 439 8.58 -12.04 27.46
CA GLN A 439 7.12 -11.81 27.64
C GLN A 439 6.57 -10.54 26.98
N ALA A 440 5.33 -10.67 26.49
CA ALA A 440 4.54 -9.76 25.64
C ALA A 440 3.98 -8.47 26.30
N ASP A 441 4.54 -8.01 27.43
CA ASP A 441 4.07 -6.83 28.18
C ASP A 441 5.20 -5.94 28.73
N ALA A 442 6.46 -6.23 28.38
CA ALA A 442 7.62 -5.51 28.93
C ALA A 442 7.86 -4.17 28.22
N LEU A 443 7.65 -4.11 26.90
CA LEU A 443 7.62 -2.87 26.13
C LEU A 443 6.20 -2.35 26.03
N LYS A 444 5.78 -1.53 27.00
CA LYS A 444 4.46 -0.88 26.94
C LYS A 444 4.39 0.11 25.76
N ASN A 445 3.19 0.26 25.22
CA ASN A 445 2.90 0.95 23.97
C ASN A 445 2.91 2.48 24.17
N PRO A 446 3.70 3.28 23.43
CA PRO A 446 3.32 4.66 23.19
C PRO A 446 2.21 4.68 22.13
N ALA A 447 1.10 5.40 22.36
CA ALA A 447 -0.03 5.53 21.43
C ALA A 447 0.35 5.99 20.01
N VAL A 448 1.57 6.51 19.86
CA VAL A 448 2.16 6.94 18.60
C VAL A 448 3.59 6.41 18.56
N GLN A 449 4.02 5.99 17.37
CA GLN A 449 5.41 5.66 17.11
C GLN A 449 6.32 6.79 17.60
N LYS A 450 7.16 6.50 18.61
CA LYS A 450 8.07 7.50 19.19
C LYS A 450 9.46 7.32 18.61
N VAL A 451 9.93 8.34 17.94
CA VAL A 451 11.24 8.35 17.30
C VAL A 451 11.94 9.67 17.65
N THR A 452 13.23 9.56 17.96
CA THR A 452 14.13 10.65 18.32
C THR A 452 15.52 10.30 17.77
N PRO A 453 16.48 11.24 17.72
CA PRO A 453 17.83 10.96 17.23
C PRO A 453 18.58 9.82 17.95
N SER A 454 18.16 9.42 19.15
CA SER A 454 18.80 8.37 19.95
C SER A 454 17.85 7.26 20.41
N TYR A 455 16.61 7.24 19.92
CA TYR A 455 15.62 6.24 20.33
C TYR A 455 14.58 6.06 19.24
N ILE A 456 14.26 4.81 18.90
CA ILE A 456 13.10 4.47 18.07
C ILE A 456 12.39 3.27 18.65
N TRP A 457 11.07 3.32 18.66
CA TRP A 457 10.20 2.19 18.93
C TRP A 457 9.31 1.97 17.70
N PHE A 458 9.15 0.72 17.28
CA PHE A 458 8.24 0.35 16.20
C PHE A 458 7.67 -1.05 16.41
N GLU A 459 6.45 -1.24 15.92
CA GLU A 459 5.73 -2.50 15.96
C GLU A 459 5.58 -3.05 14.54
N VAL A 460 5.79 -4.35 14.39
CA VAL A 460 5.66 -5.10 13.16
C VAL A 460 4.74 -6.30 13.40
N ALA A 461 4.30 -6.98 12.34
CA ALA A 461 3.31 -8.04 12.43
C ALA A 461 3.71 -9.25 13.32
N CYS A 462 5.00 -9.36 13.68
CA CYS A 462 5.56 -10.47 14.44
C CYS A 462 6.12 -10.05 15.83
N GLY A 463 5.95 -8.78 16.22
CA GLY A 463 6.41 -8.28 17.52
C GLY A 463 6.86 -6.82 17.50
N ARG A 464 7.57 -6.44 18.57
CA ARG A 464 8.01 -5.07 18.84
C ARG A 464 9.52 -4.98 18.87
N ILE A 465 10.05 -3.86 18.35
CA ILE A 465 11.47 -3.58 18.36
C ILE A 465 11.72 -2.17 18.91
N VAL A 466 12.69 -2.08 19.82
CA VAL A 466 13.24 -0.81 20.31
C VAL A 466 14.70 -0.73 19.91
N CYS A 467 15.11 0.41 19.37
CA CYS A 467 16.52 0.73 19.18
C CYS A 467 16.91 1.96 20.01
N ARG A 468 18.09 1.94 20.64
CA ARG A 468 18.56 3.04 21.51
C ARG A 468 20.03 3.35 21.26
N ASN A 469 20.35 4.65 21.29
CA ASN A 469 21.69 5.22 21.23
C ASN A 469 22.59 4.68 20.10
N GLY A 470 21.98 4.09 19.09
CA GLY A 470 22.65 3.39 18.00
C GLY A 470 23.30 2.06 18.37
N ASN A 471 23.28 1.59 19.63
CA ASN A 471 24.02 0.42 20.11
C ASN A 471 23.18 -0.70 20.73
N GLU A 472 21.88 -0.50 20.89
CA GLU A 472 20.98 -1.48 21.50
C GLU A 472 19.80 -1.78 20.58
N ILE A 473 19.48 -3.06 20.42
CA ILE A 473 18.25 -3.55 19.81
C ILE A 473 17.57 -4.48 20.81
N ILE A 474 16.33 -4.17 21.15
CA ILE A 474 15.51 -4.98 22.05
C ILE A 474 14.35 -5.50 21.21
N ALA A 475 14.22 -6.82 21.10
CA ALA A 475 13.18 -7.48 20.34
C ALA A 475 12.25 -8.25 21.28
N GLU A 476 10.95 -8.04 21.11
CA GLU A 476 9.89 -8.72 21.85
C GLU A 476 8.94 -9.35 20.83
N PRO A 477 9.01 -10.67 20.60
CA PRO A 477 8.11 -11.33 19.67
C PRO A 477 6.72 -11.49 20.30
N ASP A 478 5.66 -11.35 19.51
CA ASP A 478 4.29 -11.49 20.02
C ASP A 478 4.00 -12.91 20.53
N THR A 479 4.59 -13.90 19.86
CA THR A 479 4.68 -15.29 20.34
C THR A 479 6.09 -15.84 20.05
N PRO A 480 6.59 -16.84 20.81
CA PRO A 480 7.93 -17.38 20.59
C PRO A 480 8.19 -17.88 19.16
N GLU A 481 7.17 -18.37 18.47
CA GLU A 481 7.26 -18.90 17.11
C GLU A 481 7.54 -17.79 16.09
N LEU A 482 7.03 -16.58 16.33
CA LEU A 482 7.16 -15.42 15.44
C LEU A 482 8.55 -14.76 15.49
N MET A 483 9.44 -15.28 16.34
CA MET A 483 10.82 -14.81 16.40
C MET A 483 11.54 -14.98 15.06
N LYS A 484 11.21 -16.02 14.28
CA LYS A 484 11.83 -16.25 12.96
C LYS A 484 11.55 -15.09 12.00
N GLU A 485 10.33 -14.61 11.98
CA GLU A 485 9.87 -13.47 11.18
C GLU A 485 10.42 -12.16 11.75
N LEU A 486 10.45 -12.01 13.08
CA LEU A 486 10.98 -10.80 13.73
C LEU A 486 12.47 -10.58 13.46
N LYS A 487 13.27 -11.65 13.36
CA LYS A 487 14.68 -11.58 12.94
C LYS A 487 14.87 -10.81 11.64
N HIS A 488 13.95 -10.95 10.68
CA HIS A 488 14.02 -10.21 9.42
C HIS A 488 14.01 -8.69 9.66
N TYR A 489 13.15 -8.21 10.56
CA TYR A 489 13.04 -6.80 10.91
C TYR A 489 14.21 -6.32 11.76
N ILE A 490 14.81 -7.19 12.58
CA ILE A 490 16.04 -6.88 13.30
C ILE A 490 17.19 -6.64 12.32
N ILE A 491 17.40 -7.57 11.39
CA ILE A 491 18.52 -7.52 10.43
C ILE A 491 18.34 -6.37 9.42
N SER A 492 17.11 -6.04 9.04
CA SER A 492 16.81 -4.97 8.09
C SER A 492 16.63 -3.61 8.79
N HIS A 493 15.49 -3.41 9.43
CA HIS A 493 15.03 -2.11 9.92
C HIS A 493 15.78 -1.66 11.17
N ALA A 494 15.86 -2.53 12.19
CA ALA A 494 16.52 -2.19 13.45
C ALA A 494 18.00 -1.85 13.23
N MET A 495 18.67 -2.61 12.35
CA MET A 495 20.04 -2.34 11.97
C MET A 495 20.19 -0.99 11.25
N CYS A 496 19.29 -0.66 10.32
CA CYS A 496 19.28 0.65 9.66
C CYS A 496 19.18 1.82 10.64
N PHE A 497 18.30 1.71 11.64
CA PHE A 497 18.19 2.76 12.67
C PHE A 497 19.44 2.90 13.50
N ASN A 498 20.01 1.78 13.93
CA ASN A 498 21.24 1.83 14.73
C ASN A 498 22.40 2.40 13.94
N MET A 499 22.53 2.05 12.65
CA MET A 499 23.50 2.67 11.74
C MET A 499 23.28 4.18 11.64
N TYR A 500 22.04 4.63 11.42
CA TYR A 500 21.73 6.05 11.30
C TYR A 500 22.07 6.84 12.56
N MET A 501 21.73 6.32 13.76
CA MET A 501 22.09 6.92 15.05
C MET A 501 23.62 7.00 15.26
N ARG A 502 24.41 6.24 14.50
CA ARG A 502 25.87 6.25 14.51
C ARG A 502 26.48 7.13 13.42
N GLY A 503 25.66 7.85 12.65
CA GLY A 503 26.12 8.64 11.51
C GLY A 503 26.52 7.79 10.30
N ILE A 504 26.17 6.50 10.29
CA ILE A 504 26.35 5.61 9.14
C ILE A 504 25.09 5.72 8.29
N VAL A 505 25.21 6.07 7.00
CA VAL A 505 24.05 6.31 6.12
C VAL A 505 23.64 5.01 5.42
N PRO A 506 22.43 4.47 5.70
CA PRO A 506 21.93 3.30 4.99
C PRO A 506 21.22 3.72 3.69
N PHE A 507 21.77 3.36 2.54
CA PHE A 507 21.11 3.52 1.25
C PHE A 507 20.33 2.27 0.86
N HIS A 508 19.10 2.44 0.38
CA HIS A 508 18.35 1.38 -0.28
C HIS A 508 18.93 1.12 -1.67
N SER A 509 19.92 0.23 -1.73
CA SER A 509 20.71 -0.03 -2.94
C SER A 509 21.32 -1.42 -2.95
N SER A 510 21.71 -1.86 -4.14
CA SER A 510 22.62 -3.00 -4.31
C SER A 510 24.00 -2.45 -4.64
N SER A 511 25.05 -3.03 -4.05
CA SER A 511 26.42 -2.56 -4.26
C SER A 511 27.39 -3.70 -4.52
N VAL A 512 28.24 -3.50 -5.52
CA VAL A 512 29.28 -4.45 -5.93
C VAL A 512 30.62 -3.73 -6.03
N GLY A 513 31.71 -4.47 -5.86
CA GLY A 513 33.05 -3.90 -5.93
C GLY A 513 34.15 -4.89 -6.24
N ASP A 514 35.34 -4.35 -6.40
CA ASP A 514 36.60 -5.04 -6.66
C ASP A 514 37.75 -4.39 -5.87
N GLU A 515 38.99 -4.50 -6.36
CA GLU A 515 40.14 -3.82 -5.77
C GLU A 515 40.15 -2.30 -6.01
N LYS A 516 39.54 -1.84 -7.11
CA LYS A 516 39.52 -0.43 -7.50
C LYS A 516 38.50 0.36 -6.69
N GLY A 517 37.37 -0.25 -6.33
CA GLY A 517 36.36 0.38 -5.48
C GLY A 517 34.99 -0.28 -5.58
N ALA A 518 33.94 0.46 -5.26
CA ALA A 518 32.56 -0.02 -5.27
C ALA A 518 31.61 0.91 -6.00
N VAL A 519 30.57 0.32 -6.58
CA VAL A 519 29.45 1.05 -7.20
C VAL A 519 28.15 0.71 -6.53
N LEU A 520 27.27 1.70 -6.43
CA LEU A 520 25.91 1.55 -5.93
C LEU A 520 24.93 1.61 -7.09
N ILE A 521 23.95 0.71 -7.06
CA ILE A 521 22.82 0.67 -7.98
C ILE A 521 21.58 1.00 -7.15
N VAL A 522 21.00 2.16 -7.43
CA VAL A 522 19.77 2.68 -6.81
C VAL A 522 18.63 2.67 -7.82
N GLY A 523 17.40 2.90 -7.37
CA GLY A 523 16.20 2.80 -8.20
C GLY A 523 15.02 2.28 -7.39
N ASP A 524 13.82 2.43 -7.93
CA ASP A 524 12.61 1.96 -7.25
C ASP A 524 12.54 0.44 -7.11
N CYS A 525 11.58 -0.05 -6.33
CA CYS A 525 11.29 -1.48 -6.29
C CYS A 525 10.94 -1.97 -7.71
N GLY A 526 11.54 -3.08 -8.15
CA GLY A 526 11.36 -3.60 -9.50
C GLY A 526 12.21 -2.94 -10.59
N ALA A 527 12.98 -1.88 -10.28
CA ALA A 527 13.88 -1.24 -11.26
C ALA A 527 15.00 -2.17 -11.77
N GLY A 528 15.33 -3.22 -11.00
CA GLY A 528 16.30 -4.25 -11.36
C GLY A 528 17.61 -4.22 -10.59
N LYS A 529 17.71 -3.46 -9.47
CA LYS A 529 18.94 -3.31 -8.66
C LYS A 529 19.66 -4.64 -8.37
N SER A 530 18.95 -5.57 -7.73
CA SER A 530 19.46 -6.90 -7.36
C SER A 530 19.78 -7.77 -8.59
N THR A 531 19.05 -7.57 -9.70
CA THR A 531 19.31 -8.28 -10.96
C THR A 531 20.64 -7.83 -11.56
N TYR A 532 20.91 -6.53 -11.64
CA TYR A 532 22.18 -6.04 -12.20
C TYR A 532 23.37 -6.35 -11.28
N SER A 533 23.22 -6.28 -9.96
CA SER A 533 24.28 -6.71 -9.04
C SER A 533 24.56 -8.21 -9.16
N ALA A 534 23.52 -9.04 -9.35
CA ALA A 534 23.68 -10.48 -9.58
C ALA A 534 24.45 -10.78 -10.88
N ILE A 535 24.14 -10.07 -11.98
CA ILE A 535 24.84 -10.21 -13.26
C ILE A 535 26.31 -9.78 -13.10
N LEU A 536 26.59 -8.67 -12.41
CA LEU A 536 27.96 -8.22 -12.13
C LEU A 536 28.74 -9.25 -11.30
N ARG A 537 28.10 -9.85 -10.28
CA ARG A 537 28.71 -10.92 -9.48
C ARG A 537 29.16 -12.11 -10.33
N LYS A 538 28.32 -12.53 -11.30
CA LYS A 538 28.68 -13.60 -12.25
C LYS A 538 29.81 -13.23 -13.20
N LYS A 539 30.04 -11.93 -13.44
CA LYS A 539 31.19 -11.43 -14.20
C LYS A 539 32.48 -11.29 -13.37
N GLY A 540 32.48 -11.72 -12.11
CA GLY A 540 33.67 -11.75 -11.25
C GLY A 540 33.78 -10.60 -10.26
N TYR A 541 32.84 -9.66 -10.26
CA TYR A 541 32.74 -8.66 -9.19
C TYR A 541 32.24 -9.31 -7.89
N LYS A 542 32.52 -8.68 -6.75
CA LYS A 542 32.10 -9.17 -5.44
C LYS A 542 31.00 -8.30 -4.86
N LEU A 543 30.07 -8.91 -4.13
CA LEU A 543 28.98 -8.17 -3.52
C LEU A 543 29.47 -7.47 -2.24
N LEU A 544 29.02 -6.24 -2.03
CA LEU A 544 29.11 -5.55 -0.74
C LEU A 544 27.76 -5.60 -0.04
N ALA A 545 26.68 -5.33 -0.77
CA ALA A 545 25.34 -5.39 -0.23
C ALA A 545 24.29 -5.64 -1.31
N ASP A 546 23.18 -6.22 -0.89
CA ASP A 546 21.91 -6.16 -1.60
C ASP A 546 20.85 -5.62 -0.63
N ASP A 547 19.94 -4.78 -1.12
CA ASP A 547 18.90 -4.06 -0.36
C ASP A 547 19.38 -2.86 0.48
N VAL A 548 20.43 -3.02 1.30
CA VAL A 548 20.94 -1.94 2.18
C VAL A 548 22.46 -1.83 2.09
N SER A 549 22.96 -0.74 1.49
CA SER A 549 24.39 -0.37 1.50
C SER A 549 24.66 0.68 2.56
N ALA A 550 25.49 0.34 3.55
CA ALA A 550 25.93 1.28 4.58
C ALA A 550 27.12 2.11 4.10
N VAL A 551 27.08 3.43 4.33
CA VAL A 551 28.10 4.36 3.86
C VAL A 551 28.60 5.25 5.00
N THR A 552 29.92 5.39 5.09
CA THR A 552 30.60 6.35 5.99
C THR A 552 31.56 7.24 5.20
N ILE A 553 31.99 8.35 5.80
CA ILE A 553 33.06 9.20 5.26
C ILE A 553 34.33 8.98 6.07
N LYS A 554 35.43 8.62 5.39
CA LYS A 554 36.78 8.60 5.97
C LYS A 554 37.71 9.43 5.09
N ASP A 555 38.43 10.37 5.68
CA ASP A 555 39.36 11.27 4.97
C ASP A 555 38.72 11.94 3.74
N GLN A 556 37.45 12.35 3.88
CA GLN A 556 36.65 12.96 2.82
C GLN A 556 36.40 12.04 1.59
N VAL A 557 36.46 10.72 1.79
CA VAL A 557 36.13 9.70 0.80
C VAL A 557 34.98 8.85 1.35
N PRO A 558 33.88 8.65 0.58
CA PRO A 558 32.82 7.75 0.99
C PRO A 558 33.24 6.28 0.83
N TYR A 559 33.03 5.49 1.87
CA TYR A 559 33.27 4.05 1.90
C TYR A 559 31.96 3.29 2.02
N VAL A 560 31.84 2.21 1.24
CA VAL A 560 30.71 1.29 1.24
C VAL A 560 31.10 0.06 2.05
N HIS A 561 30.32 -0.26 3.07
CA HIS A 561 30.58 -1.37 3.98
C HIS A 561 29.89 -2.66 3.52
N LEU A 562 30.43 -3.80 3.97
CA LEU A 562 29.83 -5.11 3.73
C LEU A 562 28.53 -5.21 4.51
N SER A 563 27.49 -5.74 3.88
CA SER A 563 26.18 -5.99 4.47
C SER A 563 26.00 -7.48 4.75
N VAL A 564 24.75 -7.89 4.99
CA VAL A 564 24.33 -9.28 5.13
C VAL A 564 24.75 -10.08 3.88
N PRO A 565 25.36 -11.27 4.01
CA PRO A 565 25.85 -12.07 2.89
C PRO A 565 24.73 -12.81 2.15
N GLN A 566 23.83 -12.04 1.55
CA GLN A 566 22.69 -12.57 0.80
C GLN A 566 22.44 -11.75 -0.46
N GLN A 567 21.85 -12.40 -1.46
CA GLN A 567 21.35 -11.77 -2.68
C GLN A 567 19.89 -12.21 -2.88
N LYS A 568 18.98 -11.26 -3.09
CA LYS A 568 17.55 -11.52 -3.31
C LYS A 568 17.23 -11.67 -4.80
N TYR A 569 16.33 -12.60 -5.12
CA TYR A 569 15.86 -12.92 -6.46
C TYR A 569 14.33 -13.00 -6.49
N THR A 570 13.72 -12.64 -7.62
CA THR A 570 12.38 -13.14 -7.99
C THR A 570 12.51 -14.52 -8.59
N VAL A 571 11.40 -15.29 -8.66
CA VAL A 571 11.36 -16.56 -9.43
C VAL A 571 11.93 -16.38 -10.84
N GLU A 572 11.40 -15.42 -11.59
CA GLU A 572 11.84 -15.14 -12.97
C GLU A 572 13.34 -14.81 -13.04
N SER A 573 13.86 -14.01 -12.10
CA SER A 573 15.29 -13.67 -12.07
C SER A 573 16.15 -14.84 -11.64
N ALA A 574 15.67 -15.73 -10.75
CA ALA A 574 16.39 -16.94 -10.37
C ALA A 574 16.52 -17.89 -11.58
N GLU A 575 15.40 -18.15 -12.26
CA GLU A 575 15.33 -19.01 -13.44
C GLU A 575 16.18 -18.49 -14.60
N LYS A 576 16.08 -17.18 -14.93
CA LYS A 576 16.91 -16.55 -15.97
C LYS A 576 18.40 -16.60 -15.63
N GLU A 577 18.73 -16.60 -14.34
CA GLU A 577 20.10 -16.77 -13.86
C GLU A 577 20.47 -18.25 -13.67
N GLY A 578 19.63 -19.20 -14.08
CA GLY A 578 19.92 -20.63 -14.07
C GLY A 578 19.93 -21.27 -12.69
N TYR A 579 19.35 -20.61 -11.67
CA TYR A 579 19.13 -21.20 -10.36
C TYR A 579 17.87 -22.05 -10.36
N LYS A 580 17.92 -23.19 -9.68
CA LYS A 580 16.72 -23.93 -9.29
C LYS A 580 16.17 -23.35 -8.00
N LEU A 581 14.86 -23.25 -7.85
CA LEU A 581 14.25 -22.70 -6.63
C LEU A 581 14.60 -23.52 -5.39
N GLU A 582 14.86 -24.82 -5.53
CA GLU A 582 15.30 -25.68 -4.41
C GLU A 582 16.69 -25.31 -3.87
N GLU A 583 17.51 -24.59 -4.65
CA GLU A 583 18.84 -24.10 -4.25
C GLU A 583 18.77 -22.77 -3.50
N LEU A 584 17.58 -22.18 -3.39
CA LEU A 584 17.34 -20.87 -2.78
C LEU A 584 16.42 -21.01 -1.56
N GLU A 585 16.57 -20.10 -0.61
CA GLU A 585 15.65 -20.02 0.53
C GLU A 585 14.48 -19.11 0.16
N CYS A 586 13.25 -19.60 0.33
CA CYS A 586 12.06 -18.76 0.21
C CYS A 586 12.05 -17.71 1.32
N VAL A 587 11.90 -16.44 0.96
CA VAL A 587 11.84 -15.31 1.90
C VAL A 587 10.42 -14.76 2.01
N ASP A 588 9.70 -14.73 0.90
CA ASP A 588 8.33 -14.22 0.80
C ASP A 588 7.67 -14.95 -0.37
N GLU A 589 6.90 -15.98 -0.02
CA GLU A 589 6.24 -16.89 -0.97
C GLU A 589 5.18 -16.16 -1.79
N ALA A 590 4.45 -15.23 -1.15
CA ALA A 590 3.41 -14.43 -1.79
C ALA A 590 3.96 -13.60 -2.96
N ARG A 591 5.19 -13.07 -2.83
CA ARG A 591 5.87 -12.29 -3.89
C ARG A 591 6.82 -13.10 -4.77
N GLY A 592 6.92 -14.41 -4.57
CA GLY A 592 7.90 -15.25 -5.25
C GLY A 592 9.33 -14.75 -5.06
N LYS A 593 9.68 -14.31 -3.83
CA LYS A 593 11.01 -13.79 -3.49
C LYS A 593 11.82 -14.83 -2.76
N TYR A 594 13.00 -15.07 -3.29
CA TYR A 594 13.96 -16.05 -2.80
C TYR A 594 15.29 -15.36 -2.49
N ARG A 595 16.08 -15.92 -1.59
CA ARG A 595 17.45 -15.47 -1.30
C ARG A 595 18.45 -16.57 -1.56
N LEU A 596 19.59 -16.17 -2.09
CA LEU A 596 20.81 -16.96 -2.13
C LEU A 596 21.74 -16.47 -1.01
N ARG A 597 22.14 -17.36 -0.11
CA ARG A 597 23.22 -17.08 0.85
C ARG A 597 24.56 -17.11 0.12
N LEU A 598 25.38 -16.10 0.35
CA LEU A 598 26.70 -15.97 -0.27
C LEU A 598 27.79 -16.45 0.68
N LYS A 599 28.83 -17.05 0.11
CA LYS A 599 30.06 -17.37 0.84
C LYS A 599 30.96 -16.15 0.94
N GLU A 600 31.88 -16.16 1.90
CA GLU A 600 32.85 -15.08 2.11
C GLU A 600 33.63 -14.74 0.83
N GLU A 601 34.00 -15.75 0.03
CA GLU A 601 34.75 -15.51 -1.22
C GLU A 601 33.98 -14.66 -2.24
N GLN A 602 32.65 -14.68 -2.19
CA GLN A 602 31.73 -13.97 -3.09
C GLN A 602 31.42 -12.55 -2.60
N MET A 603 31.80 -12.23 -1.36
CA MET A 603 31.69 -10.90 -0.75
C MET A 603 33.03 -10.17 -0.86
N CYS A 604 33.01 -8.83 -0.91
CA CYS A 604 34.25 -8.06 -0.72
C CYS A 604 34.85 -8.38 0.66
N ALA A 605 36.19 -8.36 0.78
CA ALA A 605 36.84 -8.68 2.06
C ALA A 605 36.88 -7.51 3.06
N SER A 606 36.63 -6.29 2.59
CA SER A 606 36.65 -5.06 3.39
C SER A 606 35.85 -3.96 2.69
N ALA A 607 35.49 -2.92 3.45
CA ALA A 607 34.85 -1.73 2.90
C ALA A 607 35.64 -1.15 1.72
N LYS A 608 34.91 -0.64 0.72
CA LYS A 608 35.49 -0.15 -0.53
C LYS A 608 35.18 1.32 -0.74
N PRO A 609 36.14 2.11 -1.27
CA PRO A 609 35.85 3.48 -1.65
C PRO A 609 34.79 3.48 -2.77
N MET A 610 33.78 4.32 -2.61
CA MET A 610 32.72 4.48 -3.60
C MET A 610 33.28 5.13 -4.86
N LYS A 611 32.88 4.63 -6.02
CA LYS A 611 33.33 5.08 -7.35
C LYS A 611 32.24 5.75 -8.15
N ALA A 612 31.03 5.21 -8.13
CA ALA A 612 29.89 5.77 -8.85
C ALA A 612 28.57 5.29 -8.25
N ILE A 613 27.51 6.03 -8.57
CA ILE A 613 26.13 5.67 -8.26
C ILE A 613 25.33 5.66 -9.56
N PHE A 614 24.56 4.60 -9.79
CA PHE A 614 23.69 4.45 -10.95
C PHE A 614 22.24 4.30 -10.51
N GLU A 615 21.39 5.27 -10.83
CA GLU A 615 19.94 5.20 -10.68
C GLU A 615 19.31 4.53 -11.89
N LEU A 616 18.57 3.46 -11.67
CA LEU A 616 17.82 2.75 -12.70
C LEU A 616 16.37 3.22 -12.71
N ILE A 617 15.92 3.70 -13.88
CA ILE A 617 14.53 4.10 -14.12
C ILE A 617 13.98 3.26 -15.28
N PRO A 618 12.96 2.41 -15.06
CA PRO A 618 12.23 1.76 -16.13
C PRO A 618 11.49 2.81 -16.99
N ASP A 619 11.67 2.76 -18.30
CA ASP A 619 10.98 3.63 -19.27
C ASP A 619 10.17 2.76 -20.24
N TRP A 620 8.85 2.94 -20.24
CA TRP A 620 7.92 2.22 -21.13
C TRP A 620 7.59 3.00 -22.40
N GLN A 621 7.96 4.28 -22.49
CA GLN A 621 7.61 5.15 -23.61
C GLN A 621 8.66 5.15 -24.72
N LYS A 622 9.89 4.73 -24.40
CA LYS A 622 11.04 4.81 -25.30
C LYS A 622 11.73 3.47 -25.46
N ASP A 623 12.20 3.21 -26.67
CA ASP A 623 12.92 1.99 -27.04
C ASP A 623 14.44 2.13 -26.83
N GLU A 624 14.91 3.35 -26.62
CA GLU A 624 16.34 3.69 -26.52
C GLU A 624 16.80 3.81 -25.08
N LEU A 625 17.99 3.27 -24.79
CA LEU A 625 18.69 3.50 -23.53
C LEU A 625 19.16 4.95 -23.48
N LYS A 626 18.84 5.66 -22.39
CA LYS A 626 19.33 7.02 -22.15
C LYS A 626 20.09 7.09 -20.84
N ILE A 627 21.28 7.70 -20.87
CA ILE A 627 22.09 7.98 -19.69
C ILE A 627 22.28 9.48 -19.50
N GLU A 628 22.14 9.94 -18.26
CA GLU A 628 22.37 11.33 -17.87
C GLU A 628 23.25 11.37 -16.63
N LYS A 629 24.21 12.31 -16.61
CA LYS A 629 24.98 12.61 -15.41
C LYS A 629 24.20 13.58 -14.54
N ILE A 630 24.06 13.26 -13.26
CA ILE A 630 23.31 14.05 -12.29
C ILE A 630 24.31 14.79 -11.40
N GLU A 631 24.13 16.10 -11.22
CA GLU A 631 25.08 16.96 -10.51
C GLU A 631 24.38 17.91 -9.53
N GLY A 632 25.16 18.49 -8.61
CA GLY A 632 24.72 19.56 -7.72
C GLY A 632 23.52 19.17 -6.84
N MET A 633 22.52 20.04 -6.80
CA MET A 633 21.33 19.84 -5.96
C MET A 633 20.46 18.66 -6.42
N GLU A 634 20.49 18.31 -7.71
CA GLU A 634 19.74 17.15 -8.20
C GLU A 634 20.33 15.84 -7.68
N ALA A 635 21.67 15.74 -7.64
CA ALA A 635 22.35 14.59 -7.04
C ALA A 635 22.02 14.49 -5.54
N LEU A 636 22.01 15.61 -4.82
CA LEU A 636 21.65 15.64 -3.41
C LEU A 636 20.18 15.20 -3.16
N LYS A 637 19.25 15.65 -4.01
CA LYS A 637 17.82 15.23 -3.97
C LYS A 637 17.71 13.71 -4.17
N LEU A 638 18.38 13.17 -5.19
CA LEU A 638 18.41 11.74 -5.52
C LEU A 638 18.98 10.90 -4.37
N LEU A 639 20.11 11.33 -3.79
CA LEU A 639 20.70 10.61 -2.68
C LEU A 639 19.78 10.58 -1.46
N THR A 640 19.09 11.69 -1.19
CA THR A 640 18.14 11.79 -0.07
C THR A 640 16.96 10.82 -0.25
N SER A 641 16.43 10.65 -1.47
CA SER A 641 15.30 9.75 -1.73
C SER A 641 15.65 8.27 -1.58
N TYR A 642 16.93 7.91 -1.67
CA TYR A 642 17.40 6.54 -1.50
C TYR A 642 18.01 6.24 -0.13
N ILE A 643 18.00 7.17 0.83
CA ILE A 643 18.23 6.79 2.23
C ILE A 643 17.06 5.88 2.66
N PHE A 644 17.37 4.81 3.38
CA PHE A 644 16.38 3.91 3.98
C PHE A 644 15.54 4.68 5.01
N SER A 645 14.49 5.35 4.54
CA SER A 645 13.82 6.47 5.21
C SER A 645 12.45 6.12 5.78
N GLN A 646 12.03 4.85 5.70
CA GLN A 646 10.66 4.38 6.00
C GLN A 646 10.11 4.77 7.37
N TYR A 647 10.93 5.29 8.29
CA TYR A 647 10.50 5.81 9.59
C TYR A 647 11.20 7.12 10.02
N MET A 648 12.01 7.71 9.13
CA MET A 648 12.72 8.97 9.38
C MET A 648 12.00 10.18 8.77
N SER A 649 11.18 9.96 7.73
CA SER A 649 10.40 11.01 7.04
C SER A 649 9.27 11.62 7.88
N ASN A 650 8.85 10.98 8.98
CA ASN A 650 7.84 11.52 9.91
C ASN A 650 8.42 12.52 10.94
N HIS A 651 9.68 12.94 10.81
CA HIS A 651 10.33 13.88 11.72
C HIS A 651 10.45 15.27 11.13
N ASN A 652 9.96 16.26 11.86
CA ASN A 652 10.20 17.68 11.61
C ASN A 652 11.70 18.08 11.70
N ASP A 653 12.58 17.18 12.15
CA ASP A 653 13.99 17.49 12.43
C ASP A 653 14.93 17.34 11.22
N GLY A 654 14.44 16.79 10.10
CA GLY A 654 15.23 16.62 8.88
C GLY A 654 16.36 15.57 9.01
N LEU A 655 17.32 15.62 8.08
CA LEU A 655 18.51 14.75 8.11
C LEU A 655 19.45 15.17 9.25
N SER A 656 20.11 14.20 9.90
CA SER A 656 21.21 14.51 10.82
C SER A 656 22.35 15.24 10.12
N VAL A 657 23.14 15.99 10.88
CA VAL A 657 24.27 16.75 10.34
C VAL A 657 25.27 15.80 9.67
N GLU A 658 25.52 14.64 10.26
CA GLU A 658 26.42 13.61 9.76
C GLU A 658 25.91 12.98 8.46
N ALA A 659 24.61 12.67 8.40
CA ALA A 659 24.00 12.14 7.19
C ALA A 659 24.07 13.18 6.06
N PHE A 660 23.71 14.44 6.36
CA PHE A 660 23.78 15.52 5.37
C PHE A 660 25.20 15.78 4.86
N GLN A 661 26.21 15.75 5.75
CA GLN A 661 27.63 15.85 5.37
C GLN A 661 28.06 14.70 4.46
N THR A 662 27.61 13.48 4.76
CA THR A 662 27.87 12.30 3.93
C THR A 662 27.28 12.49 2.54
N LEU A 663 26.01 12.90 2.45
CA LEU A 663 25.35 13.14 1.17
C LEU A 663 26.05 14.25 0.36
N LEU A 664 26.46 15.34 1.02
CA LEU A 664 27.16 16.44 0.39
C LEU A 664 28.52 16.00 -0.16
N CYS A 665 29.27 15.20 0.61
CA CYS A 665 30.54 14.64 0.17
C CYS A 665 30.37 13.73 -1.06
N ILE A 666 29.32 12.89 -1.07
CA ILE A 666 29.01 12.04 -2.22
C ILE A 666 28.65 12.90 -3.43
N ALA A 667 27.71 13.84 -3.29
CA ALA A 667 27.25 14.69 -4.39
C ALA A 667 28.37 15.54 -5.02
N GLN A 668 29.40 15.91 -4.24
CA GLN A 668 30.53 16.70 -4.73
C GLN A 668 31.61 15.87 -5.43
N LYS A 669 31.80 14.60 -5.05
CA LYS A 669 33.00 13.84 -5.42
C LYS A 669 32.71 12.58 -6.21
N ILE A 670 31.51 12.01 -6.06
CA ILE A 670 31.16 10.75 -6.66
C ILE A 670 30.25 11.03 -7.88
N PRO A 671 30.61 10.53 -9.08
CA PRO A 671 29.73 10.63 -10.23
C PRO A 671 28.44 9.85 -10.00
N VAL A 672 27.32 10.53 -10.21
CA VAL A 672 25.97 9.97 -10.15
C VAL A 672 25.40 9.96 -11.56
N TYR A 673 24.86 8.83 -12.00
CA TYR A 673 24.26 8.65 -13.31
C TYR A 673 22.84 8.14 -13.18
N ARG A 674 21.95 8.64 -14.03
CA ARG A 674 20.60 8.13 -14.22
C ARG A 674 20.52 7.38 -15.54
N ILE A 675 20.03 6.15 -15.49
CA ILE A 675 19.86 5.26 -16.64
C ILE A 675 18.37 5.01 -16.83
N TYR A 676 17.80 5.55 -17.91
CA TYR A 676 16.48 5.19 -18.38
C TYR A 676 16.60 3.93 -19.23
N ARG A 677 16.03 2.82 -18.74
CA ARG A 677 16.09 1.52 -19.43
C ARG A 677 14.76 1.23 -20.12
N PRO A 678 14.76 0.90 -21.42
CA PRO A 678 13.54 0.48 -22.11
C PRO A 678 13.02 -0.83 -21.51
N THR A 679 11.72 -0.91 -21.24
CA THR A 679 11.08 -2.13 -20.70
C THR A 679 10.42 -3.00 -21.76
N ASN A 680 10.27 -2.51 -22.98
CA ASN A 680 9.65 -3.23 -24.10
C ASN A 680 10.61 -4.17 -24.84
N ARG A 681 11.90 -4.15 -24.50
CA ARG A 681 12.93 -5.06 -25.00
C ARG A 681 13.95 -5.39 -23.92
N ASP A 682 14.73 -6.44 -24.14
CA ASP A 682 15.82 -6.79 -23.22
C ASP A 682 17.05 -5.90 -23.44
N ALA A 683 17.19 -4.85 -22.64
CA ALA A 683 18.35 -3.94 -22.63
C ALA A 683 19.38 -4.27 -21.53
N ARG A 684 19.36 -5.47 -20.94
CA ARG A 684 20.24 -5.82 -19.80
C ARG A 684 21.73 -5.68 -20.13
N GLN A 685 22.15 -6.14 -21.32
CA GLN A 685 23.56 -6.04 -21.72
C GLN A 685 24.00 -4.59 -21.96
N GLU A 686 23.13 -3.75 -22.53
CA GLU A 686 23.44 -2.33 -22.77
C GLU A 686 23.58 -1.54 -21.47
N VAL A 687 22.67 -1.76 -20.51
CA VAL A 687 22.77 -1.15 -19.17
C VAL A 687 24.06 -1.60 -18.48
N LEU A 688 24.38 -2.90 -18.55
CA LEU A 688 25.58 -3.44 -17.93
C LEU A 688 26.86 -2.84 -18.54
N GLN A 689 26.92 -2.77 -19.86
CA GLN A 689 28.03 -2.16 -20.58
C GLN A 689 28.20 -0.69 -20.17
N THR A 690 27.09 0.03 -20.05
CA THR A 690 27.07 1.42 -19.59
C THR A 690 27.65 1.57 -18.18
N ILE A 691 27.24 0.71 -17.24
CA ILE A 691 27.77 0.71 -15.87
C ILE A 691 29.29 0.47 -15.91
N LEU A 692 29.76 -0.54 -16.65
CA LEU A 692 31.18 -0.88 -16.71
C LEU A 692 32.03 0.24 -17.34
N GLU A 693 31.59 0.84 -18.45
CA GLU A 693 32.31 1.93 -19.14
C GLU A 693 32.47 3.18 -18.28
N HIS A 694 31.49 3.48 -17.42
CA HIS A 694 31.53 4.64 -16.53
C HIS A 694 32.21 4.33 -15.18
N CYS A 695 32.56 3.07 -14.93
CA CYS A 695 33.41 2.65 -13.80
C CYS A 695 34.90 2.60 -14.16
N GLU A 696 35.24 2.38 -15.43
CA GLU A 696 36.63 2.31 -15.90
C GLU A 696 37.29 3.67 -16.16
N LYS A 697 36.48 4.72 -16.33
CA LYS A 697 36.90 6.14 -16.46
C LYS A 697 37.02 6.80 -15.09
#